data_AF-A0A968YR72-F1
#
_entry.id   AF-A0A968YR72-F1
#
_cell.length_a   1.000
_cell.length_b   1.000
_cell.length_c   1.000
_cell.angle_alpha   90.00
_cell.angle_beta   90.00
_cell.angle_gamma   90.00
#
_symmetry.space_group_name_H-M   'P 1'
#
loop_
_entity.id
_entity.type
_entity.pdbx_description
1 polymer ?
#
loop_
_entity_poly.entity_id
_entity_poly.type
_entity_poly.pdbx_seq_one_letter_code
_entity_poly.pdbx_strand_id
1 'polypeptide(L)'
;MTHSPTVLLEQLRLCETYNLRPVLIFDQFEEFFFVDTEPEQKRQFFEFLGECLNILPVKVIVSLRVDYLHYLLQCNRLPSMAIINNDILGKNVLYELGNFSPTDAKSIIQQLTERSHFHLEPALIEELVQDLARELGEVRPIELQVVGAQLQTENITTLAKYRECCTKEELVKRYLDEVVQDCGEENQQTAEFVLYLLTDEKGTRPLKTRAELDRDLQGLVADVSKEASKLDLILEIFVESGLVVLLKENPANRYQLVHDYLAEFIRQQQEPKLTQVMAELEREKEQRKLSERKLNRFLRVALAGSVAAVFGFAILAQQAEKQRKQAEISEIKALINSSETFSNSEQTLDALIDGLTAAGKLKKIDWAKADTRMRTVATLQQAVYIHPKENKAKENKVIEVNTLEGHSSYVWSVAFSPDGKTIASGSWDNSIKLWDVATGKELKTLKGHSSEVQSVAFSPDGKTIASGSRDKTVILWNLDFNELMSDGCHLLNHYLVAHPETLAELEECQTPSLLVQAASVLVIQGEKLARNDNVKDAVAKFSKAQKWDSRLKFDPKAKAQEFAIKGEAKRLVAEGGTLAKEGKVTEAIAAYTQAQKLDPKVEIDTSSWESLCWYGSLHRHAADVMFACEKAVQLAPNNVSTRARRGLARALTGNTQGAIEDFEAYIAQTDDKKWKSRFQGWVKDLRALKNPFTDAELKKLLQQ
;
A
#
# COMPACT_ATOMS: atom_id res chain seq x y z
N MET A 1 -23.52 -28.92 -17.84
CA MET A 1 -24.13 -28.37 -19.06
C MET A 1 -23.30 -27.17 -19.45
N THR A 2 -22.43 -27.31 -20.45
CA THR A 2 -21.60 -26.21 -20.96
C THR A 2 -22.48 -25.35 -21.86
N HIS A 3 -23.14 -24.35 -21.27
CA HIS A 3 -23.83 -23.34 -22.06
C HIS A 3 -22.78 -22.54 -22.82
N SER A 4 -22.91 -22.43 -24.15
CA SER A 4 -22.03 -21.57 -24.93
C SER A 4 -22.22 -20.11 -24.47
N PRO A 5 -21.19 -19.25 -24.57
CA PRO A 5 -21.30 -17.82 -24.24
C PRO A 5 -22.50 -17.13 -24.90
N THR A 6 -22.88 -17.60 -26.09
CA THR A 6 -24.03 -17.14 -26.87
C THR A 6 -25.36 -17.33 -26.14
N VAL A 7 -25.56 -18.46 -25.47
CA VAL A 7 -26.81 -18.78 -24.76
C VAL A 7 -26.98 -17.88 -23.53
N LEU A 8 -25.88 -17.60 -22.82
CA LEU A 8 -25.89 -16.68 -21.67
C LEU A 8 -26.23 -15.25 -22.10
N LEU A 9 -25.65 -14.78 -23.20
CA LEU A 9 -25.94 -13.45 -23.75
C LEU A 9 -27.41 -13.32 -24.18
N GLU A 10 -27.99 -14.36 -24.80
CA GLU A 10 -29.42 -14.36 -25.14
C GLU A 10 -30.32 -14.29 -23.90
N GLN A 11 -29.99 -15.02 -22.83
CA GLN A 11 -30.72 -14.96 -21.57
C GLN A 11 -30.65 -13.57 -20.92
N LEU A 12 -29.46 -12.95 -20.92
CA LEU A 12 -29.28 -11.59 -20.40
C LEU A 12 -30.06 -10.55 -21.22
N ARG A 13 -30.16 -10.73 -22.55
CA ARG A 13 -31.01 -9.88 -23.42
C ARG A 13 -32.49 -10.07 -23.14
N LEU A 14 -32.95 -11.30 -22.85
CA LEU A 14 -34.34 -11.55 -22.49
C LEU A 14 -34.76 -10.83 -21.20
N CYS A 15 -33.84 -10.60 -20.25
CA CYS A 15 -34.13 -9.82 -19.04
C CYS A 15 -34.64 -8.40 -19.33
N GLU A 16 -34.24 -7.80 -20.45
CA GLU A 16 -34.74 -6.51 -20.92
C GLU A 16 -36.25 -6.57 -21.20
N THR A 17 -36.71 -7.67 -21.80
CA THR A 17 -38.13 -7.89 -22.12
C THR A 17 -38.99 -8.05 -20.87
N TYR A 18 -38.38 -8.47 -19.75
CA TYR A 18 -39.03 -8.67 -18.46
C TYR A 18 -38.80 -7.52 -17.45
N ASN A 19 -38.19 -6.39 -17.87
CA ASN A 19 -37.78 -5.29 -16.97
C ASN A 19 -36.92 -5.73 -15.77
N LEU A 20 -36.16 -6.82 -15.93
CA LEU A 20 -35.22 -7.29 -14.92
C LEU A 20 -33.87 -6.62 -15.15
N ARG A 21 -33.16 -6.31 -14.06
CA ARG A 21 -31.81 -5.72 -14.08
C ARG A 21 -30.78 -6.73 -13.55
N PRO A 22 -30.11 -7.51 -14.43
CA PRO A 22 -29.08 -8.44 -14.00
C PRO A 22 -27.88 -7.69 -13.44
N VAL A 23 -27.33 -8.17 -12.33
CA VAL A 23 -26.06 -7.67 -11.76
C VAL A 23 -25.08 -8.84 -11.67
N LEU A 24 -23.98 -8.75 -12.40
CA LEU A 24 -22.87 -9.68 -12.36
C LEU A 24 -21.80 -9.13 -11.42
N ILE A 25 -21.44 -9.89 -10.39
CA ILE A 25 -20.43 -9.49 -9.41
C ILE A 25 -19.28 -10.49 -9.46
N PHE A 26 -18.09 -9.99 -9.75
CA PHE A 26 -16.85 -10.74 -9.73
C PHE A 26 -16.04 -10.27 -8.52
N ASP A 27 -16.03 -11.08 -7.45
CA ASP A 27 -15.19 -10.83 -6.29
C ASP A 27 -13.80 -11.43 -6.52
N GLN A 28 -12.76 -10.78 -5.98
CA GLN A 28 -11.35 -11.20 -6.13
C GLN A 28 -10.92 -11.47 -7.58
N PHE A 29 -11.26 -10.56 -8.50
CA PHE A 29 -11.07 -10.78 -9.94
C PHE A 29 -9.61 -10.96 -10.36
N GLU A 30 -8.64 -10.56 -9.52
CA GLU A 30 -7.22 -10.80 -9.81
C GLU A 30 -6.88 -12.28 -9.97
N GLU A 31 -7.61 -13.20 -9.34
CA GLU A 31 -7.35 -14.64 -9.42
C GLU A 31 -7.46 -15.16 -10.85
N PHE A 32 -8.33 -14.55 -11.66
CA PHE A 32 -8.49 -14.88 -13.08
C PHE A 32 -7.17 -14.81 -13.85
N PHE A 33 -6.30 -13.85 -13.55
CA PHE A 33 -5.04 -13.67 -14.27
C PHE A 33 -3.98 -14.71 -13.95
N PHE A 34 -4.11 -15.39 -12.80
CA PHE A 34 -3.17 -16.39 -12.31
C PHE A 34 -3.62 -17.82 -12.57
N VAL A 35 -4.93 -18.07 -12.47
CA VAL A 35 -5.52 -19.40 -12.68
C VAL A 35 -5.55 -19.74 -14.16
N ASP A 36 -5.86 -18.76 -15.00
CA ASP A 36 -5.80 -18.91 -16.45
C ASP A 36 -4.49 -18.32 -16.95
N THR A 37 -3.66 -19.13 -17.62
CA THR A 37 -2.40 -18.66 -18.24
C THR A 37 -2.50 -18.57 -19.76
N GLU A 38 -3.61 -19.05 -20.35
CA GLU A 38 -3.80 -19.13 -21.80
C GLU A 38 -4.31 -17.79 -22.36
N PRO A 39 -3.54 -17.11 -23.24
CA PRO A 39 -3.96 -15.81 -23.79
C PRO A 39 -5.30 -15.85 -24.54
N GLU A 40 -5.60 -16.97 -25.19
CA GLU A 40 -6.82 -17.13 -26.00
C GLU A 40 -8.08 -17.24 -25.14
N GLN A 41 -8.02 -17.95 -24.00
CA GLN A 41 -9.15 -18.07 -23.08
C GLN A 41 -9.43 -16.72 -22.39
N LYS A 42 -8.37 -16.01 -22.00
CA LYS A 42 -8.48 -14.63 -21.49
C LYS A 42 -9.19 -13.72 -22.47
N ARG A 43 -8.79 -13.79 -23.75
CA ARG A 43 -9.41 -13.02 -24.82
C ARG A 43 -10.90 -13.31 -24.95
N GLN A 44 -11.29 -14.59 -25.00
CA GLN A 44 -12.68 -15.00 -25.13
C GLN A 44 -13.54 -14.52 -23.95
N PHE A 45 -13.01 -14.58 -22.73
CA PHE A 45 -13.71 -14.06 -21.55
C PHE A 45 -13.93 -12.55 -21.65
N PHE A 46 -12.92 -11.79 -22.04
CA PHE A 46 -13.06 -10.34 -22.21
C PHE A 46 -13.99 -9.97 -23.37
N GLU A 47 -14.01 -10.74 -24.45
CA GLU A 47 -14.98 -10.57 -25.52
C GLU A 47 -16.42 -10.74 -24.99
N PHE A 48 -16.68 -11.80 -24.21
CA PHE A 48 -17.95 -12.01 -23.53
C PHE A 48 -18.31 -10.88 -22.54
N LEU A 49 -17.35 -10.41 -21.75
CA LEU A 49 -17.56 -9.33 -20.79
C LEU A 49 -17.93 -8.01 -21.48
N GLY A 50 -17.26 -7.68 -22.59
CA GLY A 50 -17.60 -6.52 -23.42
C GLY A 50 -19.01 -6.61 -24.02
N GLU A 51 -19.40 -7.79 -24.50
CA GLU A 51 -20.77 -8.05 -24.96
C GLU A 51 -21.82 -7.88 -23.85
N CYS A 52 -21.51 -8.29 -22.61
CA CYS A 52 -22.39 -8.08 -21.47
C CYS A 52 -22.58 -6.59 -21.16
N LEU A 53 -21.51 -5.79 -21.24
CA LEU A 53 -21.57 -4.34 -21.00
C LEU A 53 -22.41 -3.61 -22.04
N ASN A 54 -22.51 -4.12 -23.27
CA ASN A 54 -23.38 -3.58 -24.32
C ASN A 54 -24.88 -3.85 -24.10
N ILE A 55 -25.25 -4.69 -23.13
CA ILE A 55 -26.66 -4.97 -22.79
C ILE A 55 -27.11 -3.97 -21.70
N LEU A 56 -27.96 -3.00 -22.09
CA LEU A 56 -28.44 -1.88 -21.25
C LEU A 56 -28.86 -2.24 -19.80
N PRO A 57 -29.66 -3.30 -19.55
CA PRO A 57 -30.06 -3.66 -18.19
C PRO A 57 -28.96 -4.37 -17.38
N VAL A 58 -27.87 -4.84 -17.98
CA VAL A 58 -26.83 -5.55 -17.25
C VAL A 58 -25.91 -4.56 -16.53
N LYS A 59 -25.59 -4.87 -15.27
CA LYS A 59 -24.54 -4.19 -14.51
C LYS A 59 -23.46 -5.18 -14.14
N VAL A 60 -22.21 -4.77 -14.30
CA VAL A 60 -21.04 -5.57 -13.95
C VAL A 60 -20.28 -4.84 -12.84
N ILE A 61 -19.93 -5.56 -11.78
CA ILE A 61 -19.12 -5.07 -10.67
C ILE A 61 -17.92 -6.00 -10.55
N VAL A 62 -16.71 -5.41 -10.54
CA VAL A 62 -15.45 -6.12 -10.40
C VAL A 62 -14.74 -5.61 -9.16
N SER A 63 -14.40 -6.53 -8.24
CA SER A 63 -13.53 -6.27 -7.09
C SER A 63 -12.11 -6.66 -7.46
N LEU A 64 -11.16 -5.71 -7.43
CA LEU A 64 -9.76 -5.90 -7.82
C LEU A 64 -8.82 -5.07 -6.93
N ARG A 65 -7.70 -5.66 -6.52
CA ARG A 65 -6.60 -4.93 -5.86
C ARG A 65 -5.89 -3.96 -6.83
N VAL A 66 -5.51 -2.78 -6.33
CA VAL A 66 -4.94 -1.68 -7.15
C VAL A 66 -3.70 -2.11 -7.94
N ASP A 67 -2.82 -2.94 -7.35
CA ASP A 67 -1.59 -3.39 -8.01
C ASP A 67 -1.84 -4.21 -9.29
N TYR A 68 -3.03 -4.78 -9.44
CA TYR A 68 -3.43 -5.62 -10.58
C TYR A 68 -4.21 -4.87 -11.66
N LEU A 69 -4.44 -3.57 -11.48
CA LEU A 69 -5.20 -2.74 -12.40
C LEU A 69 -4.63 -2.77 -13.83
N HIS A 70 -3.32 -2.88 -13.97
CA HIS A 70 -2.63 -2.93 -15.26
C HIS A 70 -3.01 -4.15 -16.13
N TYR A 71 -3.46 -5.26 -15.52
CA TYR A 71 -3.91 -6.43 -16.29
C TYR A 71 -5.19 -6.15 -17.09
N LEU A 72 -6.04 -5.22 -16.63
CA LEU A 72 -7.22 -4.78 -17.37
C LEU A 72 -6.87 -3.98 -18.64
N LEU A 73 -5.63 -3.50 -18.78
CA LEU A 73 -5.20 -2.78 -19.98
C LEU A 73 -5.07 -3.72 -21.20
N GLN A 74 -4.83 -5.01 -20.98
CA GLN A 74 -4.66 -6.00 -22.04
C GLN A 74 -5.93 -6.17 -22.90
N CYS A 75 -7.12 -5.96 -22.32
CA CYS A 75 -8.40 -6.13 -23.01
C CYS A 75 -8.93 -4.87 -23.72
N ASN A 76 -8.28 -3.72 -23.56
CA ASN A 76 -8.77 -2.43 -24.09
C ASN A 76 -8.77 -2.36 -25.64
N ARG A 77 -7.98 -3.22 -26.29
CA ARG A 77 -7.93 -3.36 -27.75
C ARG A 77 -9.13 -4.11 -28.34
N LEU A 78 -9.89 -4.82 -27.53
CA LEU A 78 -11.01 -5.61 -28.02
C LEU A 78 -12.15 -4.68 -28.49
N PRO A 79 -12.69 -4.89 -29.71
CA PRO A 79 -13.80 -4.08 -30.21
C PRO A 79 -15.01 -4.05 -29.26
N SER A 80 -15.29 -5.17 -28.58
CA SER A 80 -16.38 -5.30 -27.63
C SER A 80 -16.23 -4.43 -26.37
N MET A 81 -15.01 -3.99 -26.05
CA MET A 81 -14.72 -3.13 -24.88
C MET A 81 -14.82 -1.63 -25.18
N ALA A 82 -15.20 -1.23 -26.40
CA ALA A 82 -15.30 0.17 -26.79
C ALA A 82 -16.31 1.01 -25.98
N ILE A 83 -17.23 0.37 -25.27
CA ILE A 83 -18.21 1.02 -24.37
C ILE A 83 -17.56 1.62 -23.11
N ILE A 84 -16.38 1.14 -22.71
CA ILE A 84 -15.62 1.64 -21.56
C ILE A 84 -14.84 2.87 -22.01
N ASN A 85 -15.49 4.04 -22.06
CA ASN A 85 -14.89 5.25 -22.63
C ASN A 85 -15.00 6.50 -21.73
N ASN A 86 -15.29 6.33 -20.44
CA ASN A 86 -15.56 7.42 -19.49
C ASN A 86 -14.71 7.40 -18.20
N ASP A 87 -13.58 6.69 -18.13
CA ASP A 87 -12.72 6.65 -16.92
C ASP A 87 -11.26 6.22 -17.22
N ILE A 88 -10.45 5.90 -16.20
CA ILE A 88 -9.02 5.50 -16.22
C ILE A 88 -8.62 4.42 -17.26
N LEU A 89 -9.57 3.65 -17.80
CA LEU A 89 -9.35 2.66 -18.86
C LEU A 89 -9.67 3.19 -20.27
N GLY A 90 -10.07 4.46 -20.39
CA GLY A 90 -10.50 5.07 -21.63
C GLY A 90 -9.36 5.25 -22.64
N LYS A 91 -9.67 5.04 -23.92
CA LYS A 91 -8.70 5.12 -25.03
C LYS A 91 -8.06 6.50 -25.21
N ASN A 92 -8.68 7.54 -24.68
CA ASN A 92 -8.18 8.92 -24.75
C ASN A 92 -7.13 9.27 -23.69
N VAL A 93 -6.91 8.39 -22.71
CA VAL A 93 -5.97 8.60 -21.59
C VAL A 93 -4.72 7.72 -21.73
N LEU A 94 -4.76 6.70 -22.58
CA LEU A 94 -3.73 5.67 -22.69
C LEU A 94 -3.06 5.70 -24.08
N TYR A 95 -1.73 5.79 -24.10
CA TYR A 95 -0.91 5.63 -25.30
C TYR A 95 -0.14 4.32 -25.22
N GLU A 96 -0.13 3.56 -26.31
CA GLU A 96 0.55 2.28 -26.38
C GLU A 96 1.82 2.38 -27.22
N LEU A 97 2.93 1.86 -26.68
CA LEU A 97 4.22 1.74 -27.37
C LEU A 97 4.46 0.25 -27.71
N GLY A 98 4.55 -0.07 -29.00
CA GLY A 98 4.83 -1.41 -29.52
C GLY A 98 5.94 -1.40 -30.59
N ASN A 99 6.23 -2.57 -31.17
CA ASN A 99 7.19 -2.66 -32.28
C ASN A 99 6.68 -1.97 -33.54
N PHE A 100 7.61 -1.55 -34.40
CA PHE A 100 7.26 -0.95 -35.68
C PHE A 100 7.10 -2.02 -36.75
N SER A 101 6.09 -1.87 -37.61
CA SER A 101 6.09 -2.60 -38.88
C SER A 101 7.29 -2.15 -39.72
N PRO A 102 7.83 -2.98 -40.63
CA PRO A 102 8.93 -2.57 -41.52
C PRO A 102 8.62 -1.29 -42.31
N THR A 103 7.35 -1.12 -42.71
CA THR A 103 6.88 0.08 -43.42
C THR A 103 6.93 1.32 -42.52
N ASP A 104 6.48 1.20 -41.27
CA ASP A 104 6.49 2.30 -40.30
C ASP A 104 7.93 2.66 -39.92
N ALA A 105 8.78 1.65 -39.66
CA ALA A 105 10.19 1.85 -39.34
C ALA A 105 10.91 2.61 -40.46
N LYS A 106 10.70 2.22 -41.72
CA LYS A 106 11.25 2.91 -42.89
C LYS A 106 10.78 4.36 -42.96
N SER A 107 9.48 4.60 -42.78
CA SER A 107 8.92 5.96 -42.80
C SER A 107 9.50 6.84 -41.68
N ILE A 108 9.65 6.28 -40.48
CA ILE A 108 10.25 6.98 -39.32
C ILE A 108 11.71 7.33 -39.61
N ILE A 109 12.52 6.38 -40.08
CA ILE A 109 13.94 6.62 -40.40
C ILE A 109 14.07 7.72 -41.46
N GLN A 110 13.26 7.66 -42.52
CA GLN A 110 13.26 8.70 -43.56
C GLN A 110 12.88 10.07 -43.01
N GLN A 111 11.79 10.17 -42.24
CA GLN A 111 11.36 11.44 -41.65
C GLN A 111 12.38 12.02 -40.66
N LEU A 112 13.04 11.19 -39.86
CA LEU A 112 14.05 11.63 -38.90
C LEU A 112 15.34 12.06 -39.59
N THR A 113 15.78 11.34 -40.63
CA THR A 113 17.01 11.65 -41.38
C THR A 113 16.85 12.82 -42.36
N GLU A 114 15.65 13.07 -42.88
CA GLU A 114 15.35 14.30 -43.65
C GLU A 114 15.39 15.55 -42.77
N ARG A 115 14.93 15.43 -41.51
CA ARG A 115 14.93 16.54 -40.54
C ARG A 115 16.29 16.77 -39.89
N SER A 116 17.17 15.77 -39.91
CA SER A 116 18.54 15.89 -39.41
C SER A 116 19.50 16.20 -40.57
N HIS A 117 20.65 16.79 -40.27
CA HIS A 117 21.72 16.95 -41.27
C HIS A 117 22.47 15.63 -41.55
N PHE A 118 21.86 14.48 -41.22
CA PHE A 118 22.45 13.14 -41.33
C PHE A 118 21.63 12.28 -42.31
N HIS A 119 21.95 12.40 -43.60
CA HIS A 119 21.20 11.73 -44.67
C HIS A 119 21.72 10.30 -44.92
N LEU A 120 20.83 9.33 -44.80
CA LEU A 120 21.12 7.92 -45.11
C LEU A 120 20.73 7.61 -46.56
N GLU A 121 21.57 6.84 -47.24
CA GLU A 121 21.26 6.32 -48.58
C GLU A 121 19.97 5.48 -48.55
N PRO A 122 19.02 5.66 -49.48
CA PRO A 122 17.77 4.89 -49.48
C PRO A 122 17.97 3.37 -49.48
N ALA A 123 19.01 2.88 -50.16
CA ALA A 123 19.36 1.46 -50.18
C ALA A 123 19.87 0.94 -48.82
N LEU A 124 20.50 1.81 -48.02
CA LEU A 124 20.91 1.49 -46.66
C LEU A 124 19.71 1.39 -45.72
N ILE A 125 18.74 2.31 -45.84
CA ILE A 125 17.50 2.27 -45.02
C ILE A 125 16.75 0.95 -45.26
N GLU A 126 16.68 0.51 -46.51
CA GLU A 126 16.01 -0.75 -46.87
C GLU A 126 16.69 -1.98 -46.25
N GLU A 127 18.02 -2.07 -46.40
CA GLU A 127 18.79 -3.18 -45.83
C GLU A 127 18.74 -3.16 -44.30
N LEU A 128 18.86 -1.98 -43.68
CA LEU A 128 18.83 -1.80 -42.23
C LEU A 128 17.48 -2.25 -41.64
N VAL A 129 16.36 -1.84 -42.23
CA VAL A 129 15.03 -2.26 -41.76
C VAL A 129 14.84 -3.76 -41.90
N GLN A 130 15.35 -4.35 -43.00
CA GLN A 130 15.27 -5.79 -43.21
C GLN A 130 16.14 -6.57 -42.20
N ASP A 131 17.33 -6.07 -41.88
CA ASP A 131 18.25 -6.66 -40.92
C ASP A 131 17.68 -6.59 -39.49
N LEU A 132 17.11 -5.44 -39.11
CA LEU A 132 16.43 -5.24 -37.83
C LEU A 132 15.17 -6.12 -37.69
N ALA A 133 14.38 -6.28 -38.75
CA ALA A 133 13.13 -7.06 -38.71
C ALA A 133 13.33 -8.58 -38.79
N ARG A 134 14.56 -9.08 -39.03
CA ARG A 134 14.84 -10.45 -39.47
C ARG A 134 14.23 -11.56 -38.60
N GLU A 135 14.31 -11.42 -37.27
CA GLU A 135 13.88 -12.47 -36.34
C GLU A 135 12.37 -12.44 -36.03
N LEU A 136 11.77 -11.25 -36.05
CA LEU A 136 10.40 -11.03 -35.56
C LEU A 136 9.41 -10.63 -36.65
N GLY A 137 9.88 -10.26 -37.83
CA GLY A 137 9.09 -9.60 -38.88
C GLY A 137 8.72 -8.14 -38.54
N GLU A 138 9.14 -7.64 -37.38
CA GLU A 138 8.89 -6.31 -36.85
C GLU A 138 10.19 -5.71 -36.31
N VAL A 139 10.29 -4.38 -36.27
CA VAL A 139 11.47 -3.65 -35.79
C VAL A 139 11.25 -3.18 -34.35
N ARG A 140 12.12 -3.61 -33.44
CA ARG A 140 12.12 -3.14 -32.04
C ARG A 140 12.62 -1.69 -31.99
N PRO A 141 11.89 -0.74 -31.35
CA PRO A 141 12.30 0.65 -31.27
C PRO A 141 13.68 0.84 -30.62
N ILE A 142 14.00 0.04 -29.61
CA ILE A 142 15.31 0.08 -28.92
C ILE A 142 16.46 -0.42 -29.80
N GLU A 143 16.23 -1.45 -30.61
CA GLU A 143 17.26 -1.98 -31.53
C GLU A 143 17.55 -0.94 -32.62
N LEU A 144 16.50 -0.28 -33.13
CA LEU A 144 16.63 0.84 -34.05
C LEU A 144 17.36 2.04 -33.42
N GLN A 145 17.10 2.35 -32.14
CA GLN A 145 17.78 3.42 -31.42
C GLN A 145 19.29 3.14 -31.27
N VAL A 146 19.65 1.94 -30.79
CA VAL A 146 21.05 1.55 -30.57
C VAL A 146 21.82 1.50 -31.89
N VAL A 147 21.28 0.82 -32.89
CA VAL A 147 21.94 0.71 -34.21
C VAL A 147 21.99 2.08 -34.89
N GLY A 148 20.90 2.87 -34.82
CA GLY A 148 20.85 4.22 -35.38
C GLY A 148 21.86 5.18 -34.74
N ALA A 149 22.03 5.13 -33.42
CA ALA A 149 23.04 5.90 -32.71
C ALA A 149 24.45 5.55 -33.21
N GLN A 150 24.76 4.25 -33.36
CA GLN A 150 26.07 3.82 -33.82
C GLN A 150 26.37 4.22 -35.27
N LEU A 151 25.36 4.14 -36.17
CA LEU A 151 25.50 4.63 -37.54
C LEU A 151 25.86 6.12 -37.56
N GLN A 152 25.30 6.91 -36.64
CA GLN A 152 25.57 8.34 -36.53
C GLN A 152 26.97 8.61 -35.96
N THR A 153 27.36 7.96 -34.86
CA THR A 153 28.68 8.11 -34.24
C THR A 153 29.80 7.80 -35.23
N GLU A 154 29.65 6.73 -36.01
CA GLU A 154 30.68 6.27 -36.96
C GLU A 154 30.52 6.87 -38.37
N ASN A 155 29.52 7.72 -38.57
CA ASN A 155 29.21 8.37 -39.85
C ASN A 155 29.05 7.37 -41.02
N ILE A 156 28.28 6.31 -40.75
CA ILE A 156 27.91 5.27 -41.71
C ILE A 156 26.62 5.71 -42.41
N THR A 157 26.76 6.32 -43.59
CA THR A 157 25.64 6.89 -44.35
C THR A 157 25.33 6.14 -45.66
N THR A 158 26.16 5.18 -46.06
CA THR A 158 26.03 4.45 -47.33
C THR A 158 25.98 2.94 -47.11
N LEU A 159 25.30 2.23 -48.02
CA LEU A 159 25.17 0.77 -47.96
C LEU A 159 26.53 0.06 -48.06
N ALA A 160 27.45 0.63 -48.85
CA ALA A 160 28.80 0.10 -48.98
C ALA A 160 29.57 0.12 -47.65
N LYS A 161 29.49 1.23 -46.91
CA LYS A 161 30.13 1.34 -45.58
C LYS A 161 29.48 0.41 -44.56
N TYR A 162 28.15 0.28 -44.57
CA TYR A 162 27.46 -0.64 -43.66
C TYR A 162 27.92 -2.08 -43.86
N ARG A 163 28.00 -2.53 -45.12
CA ARG A 163 28.45 -3.89 -45.47
C ARG A 163 29.95 -4.13 -45.23
N GLU A 164 30.77 -3.08 -45.24
CA GLU A 164 32.21 -3.15 -44.95
C GLU A 164 32.49 -3.11 -43.44
N CYS A 165 31.66 -2.39 -42.69
CA CYS A 165 31.89 -2.15 -41.27
C CYS A 165 31.53 -3.36 -40.41
N CYS A 166 30.33 -3.96 -40.56
CA CYS A 166 29.85 -5.02 -39.65
C CYS A 166 28.37 -5.43 -39.83
N THR A 167 27.89 -6.42 -39.05
CA THR A 167 26.45 -6.73 -38.83
C THR A 167 25.81 -5.85 -37.75
N LYS A 168 24.47 -5.90 -37.60
CA LYS A 168 23.76 -5.20 -36.52
C LYS A 168 24.22 -5.61 -35.10
N GLU A 169 24.55 -6.88 -34.89
CA GLU A 169 25.02 -7.39 -33.59
C GLU A 169 26.37 -6.78 -33.19
N GLU A 170 27.24 -6.55 -34.16
CA GLU A 170 28.53 -5.90 -33.97
C GLU A 170 28.39 -4.39 -33.72
N LEU A 171 27.35 -3.74 -34.27
CA LEU A 171 27.00 -2.35 -33.91
C LEU A 171 26.50 -2.26 -32.47
N VAL A 172 25.65 -3.19 -32.04
CA VAL A 172 25.15 -3.25 -30.65
C VAL A 172 26.30 -3.47 -29.66
N LYS A 173 27.24 -4.37 -29.97
CA LYS A 173 28.43 -4.62 -29.13
C LYS A 173 29.30 -3.38 -28.98
N ARG A 174 29.56 -2.65 -30.08
CA ARG A 174 30.37 -1.44 -30.06
C ARG A 174 29.69 -0.30 -29.32
N TYR A 175 28.38 -0.16 -29.44
CA TYR A 175 27.61 0.78 -28.63
C TYR A 175 27.77 0.50 -27.13
N LEU A 176 27.69 -0.76 -26.71
CA LEU A 176 27.91 -1.13 -25.30
C LEU A 176 29.34 -0.82 -24.84
N ASP A 177 30.33 -1.10 -25.68
CA ASP A 177 31.73 -0.80 -25.38
C ASP A 177 31.98 0.72 -25.28
N GLU A 178 31.35 1.53 -26.12
CA GLU A 178 31.43 3.00 -26.10
C GLU A 178 30.82 3.58 -24.82
N VAL A 179 29.62 3.12 -24.42
CA VAL A 179 28.98 3.55 -23.16
C VAL A 179 29.82 3.17 -21.93
N VAL A 180 30.51 2.03 -21.97
CA VAL A 180 31.48 1.64 -20.93
C VAL A 180 32.72 2.54 -20.98
N GLN A 181 33.21 2.88 -22.16
CA GLN A 181 34.37 3.75 -22.35
C GLN A 181 34.11 5.19 -21.88
N ASP A 182 32.89 5.70 -22.06
CA ASP A 182 32.45 7.01 -21.59
C ASP A 182 32.52 7.14 -20.05
N CYS A 183 32.50 6.01 -19.32
CA CYS A 183 32.70 6.00 -17.87
C CYS A 183 34.16 6.29 -17.45
N GLY A 184 35.11 6.25 -18.38
CA GLY A 184 36.55 6.47 -18.17
C GLY A 184 37.33 5.20 -17.81
N GLU A 185 38.62 5.17 -18.15
CA GLU A 185 39.50 3.98 -17.97
C GLU A 185 39.54 3.49 -16.51
N GLU A 186 39.46 4.41 -15.53
CA GLU A 186 39.48 4.07 -14.11
C GLU A 186 38.19 3.40 -13.59
N ASN A 187 37.09 3.52 -14.34
CA ASN A 187 35.77 2.99 -13.98
C ASN A 187 35.35 1.81 -14.87
N GLN A 188 36.09 1.54 -15.95
CA GLN A 188 35.76 0.54 -16.96
C GLN A 188 35.39 -0.83 -16.37
N GLN A 189 36.24 -1.39 -15.51
CA GLN A 189 35.97 -2.70 -14.89
C GLN A 189 34.71 -2.70 -14.01
N THR A 190 34.44 -1.59 -13.32
CA THR A 190 33.24 -1.44 -12.48
C THR A 190 32.00 -1.31 -13.36
N ALA A 191 32.06 -0.53 -14.43
CA ALA A 191 30.98 -0.34 -15.40
C ALA A 191 30.58 -1.66 -16.08
N GLU A 192 31.57 -2.47 -16.49
CA GLU A 192 31.36 -3.82 -17.05
C GLU A 192 30.62 -4.75 -16.08
N PHE A 193 31.02 -4.75 -14.80
CA PHE A 193 30.35 -5.57 -13.79
C PHE A 193 28.95 -5.05 -13.43
N VAL A 194 28.72 -3.72 -13.43
CA VAL A 194 27.38 -3.15 -13.24
C VAL A 194 26.44 -3.61 -14.36
N LEU A 195 26.87 -3.55 -15.62
CA LEU A 195 26.06 -4.05 -16.75
C LEU A 195 25.76 -5.54 -16.59
N TYR A 196 26.76 -6.34 -16.23
CA TYR A 196 26.56 -7.77 -15.98
C TYR A 196 25.53 -8.01 -14.85
N LEU A 197 25.61 -7.26 -13.75
CA LEU A 197 24.70 -7.38 -12.61
C LEU A 197 23.27 -6.94 -12.93
N LEU A 198 23.06 -6.12 -13.95
CA LEU A 198 21.75 -5.74 -14.49
C LEU A 198 21.17 -6.78 -15.48
N THR A 199 21.79 -7.95 -15.58
CA THR A 199 21.31 -9.11 -16.35
C THR A 199 21.21 -10.35 -15.47
N ASP A 200 20.38 -11.34 -15.85
CA ASP A 200 20.31 -12.65 -15.18
C ASP A 200 20.63 -13.83 -16.13
N GLU A 201 20.86 -15.02 -15.57
CA GLU A 201 21.22 -16.24 -16.33
C GLU A 201 20.15 -16.69 -17.34
N LYS A 202 18.95 -16.11 -17.27
CA LYS A 202 17.83 -16.37 -18.19
C LYS A 202 17.75 -15.33 -19.31
N GLY A 203 18.69 -14.39 -19.40
CA GLY A 203 18.68 -13.31 -20.38
C GLY A 203 17.64 -12.23 -20.08
N THR A 204 17.23 -12.09 -18.82
CA THR A 204 16.30 -11.04 -18.39
C THR A 204 17.05 -9.87 -17.76
N ARG A 205 16.35 -8.75 -17.62
CA ARG A 205 16.82 -7.52 -16.96
C ARG A 205 16.27 -7.38 -15.52
N PRO A 206 16.95 -7.92 -14.49
CA PRO A 206 16.54 -7.71 -13.12
C PRO A 206 16.52 -6.23 -12.75
N LEU A 207 15.53 -5.86 -11.94
CA LEU A 207 15.36 -4.50 -11.45
C LEU A 207 16.13 -4.34 -10.13
N LYS A 208 17.22 -3.57 -10.13
CA LYS A 208 18.14 -3.44 -8.99
C LYS A 208 18.22 -2.04 -8.42
N THR A 209 18.33 -1.93 -7.11
CA THR A 209 18.65 -0.68 -6.42
C THR A 209 20.15 -0.41 -6.46
N ARG A 210 20.55 0.86 -6.31
CA ARG A 210 21.99 1.24 -6.18
C ARG A 210 22.68 0.47 -5.05
N ALA A 211 21.97 0.22 -3.94
CA ALA A 211 22.51 -0.51 -2.78
C ALA A 211 22.67 -2.02 -3.04
N GLU A 212 21.83 -2.61 -3.89
CA GLU A 212 22.00 -4.00 -4.34
C GLU A 212 23.20 -4.12 -5.30
N LEU A 213 23.33 -3.20 -6.27
CA LEU A 213 24.47 -3.16 -7.17
C LEU A 213 25.80 -2.96 -6.43
N ASP A 214 25.85 -2.02 -5.47
CA ASP A 214 27.04 -1.77 -4.66
C ASP A 214 27.45 -2.99 -3.82
N ARG A 215 26.48 -3.65 -3.17
CA ARG A 215 26.72 -4.87 -2.40
C ARG A 215 27.25 -6.00 -3.28
N ASP A 216 26.64 -6.21 -4.44
CA ASP A 216 27.03 -7.27 -5.37
C ASP A 216 28.43 -7.00 -5.95
N LEU A 217 28.79 -5.73 -6.20
CA LEU A 217 30.12 -5.32 -6.65
C LEU A 217 31.21 -5.48 -5.58
N GLN A 218 30.91 -5.20 -4.31
CA GLN A 218 31.85 -5.40 -3.19
C GLN A 218 32.29 -6.86 -3.05
N GLY A 219 31.48 -7.81 -3.51
CA GLY A 219 31.85 -9.24 -3.58
C GLY A 219 32.77 -9.61 -4.75
N LEU A 220 32.85 -8.75 -5.77
CA LEU A 220 33.54 -9.00 -7.04
C LEU A 220 34.81 -8.17 -7.22
N VAL A 221 34.95 -7.01 -6.57
CA VAL A 221 36.14 -6.15 -6.74
C VAL A 221 36.66 -5.68 -5.38
N ALA A 222 37.87 -6.09 -5.02
CA ALA A 222 38.48 -5.81 -3.71
C ALA A 222 38.83 -4.31 -3.48
N ASP A 223 39.00 -3.53 -4.55
CA ASP A 223 39.52 -2.16 -4.52
C ASP A 223 38.49 -1.05 -4.77
N VAL A 224 37.19 -1.39 -4.90
CA VAL A 224 36.10 -0.38 -5.05
C VAL A 224 35.87 0.40 -3.75
N SER A 225 36.48 -0.04 -2.64
CA SER A 225 36.28 0.44 -1.27
C SER A 225 36.73 1.87 -0.97
N LYS A 226 36.97 2.73 -1.97
CA LYS A 226 37.39 4.13 -1.72
C LYS A 226 36.51 5.25 -2.26
N GLU A 227 35.60 5.04 -3.21
CA GLU A 227 34.86 6.19 -3.78
C GLU A 227 33.42 5.85 -4.21
N ALA A 228 32.45 6.12 -3.32
CA ALA A 228 31.01 6.01 -3.61
C ALA A 228 30.57 6.86 -4.83
N SER A 229 31.36 7.87 -5.20
CA SER A 229 31.18 8.71 -6.38
C SER A 229 31.35 7.98 -7.71
N LYS A 230 32.08 6.85 -7.75
CA LYS A 230 32.35 6.12 -9.00
C LYS A 230 31.11 5.39 -9.52
N LEU A 231 30.38 4.69 -8.65
CA LEU A 231 29.17 3.97 -9.04
C LEU A 231 28.04 4.92 -9.45
N ASP A 232 27.89 6.05 -8.76
CA ASP A 232 26.87 7.05 -9.09
C ASP A 232 27.14 7.67 -10.48
N LEU A 233 28.40 7.98 -10.80
CA LEU A 233 28.80 8.48 -12.12
C LEU A 233 28.51 7.45 -13.23
N ILE A 234 28.86 6.17 -13.01
CA ILE A 234 28.58 5.09 -13.98
C ILE A 234 27.07 4.98 -14.25
N LEU A 235 26.26 4.97 -13.19
CA LEU A 235 24.80 4.86 -13.31
C LEU A 235 24.20 6.09 -13.99
N GLU A 236 24.72 7.29 -13.73
CA GLU A 236 24.30 8.51 -14.41
C GLU A 236 24.59 8.41 -15.92
N ILE A 237 25.81 8.02 -16.32
CA ILE A 237 26.18 7.82 -17.72
C ILE A 237 25.33 6.74 -18.40
N PHE A 238 25.04 5.64 -17.71
CA PHE A 238 24.16 4.58 -18.24
C PHE A 238 22.70 5.05 -18.42
N VAL A 239 22.24 5.95 -17.56
CA VAL A 239 20.89 6.54 -17.68
C VAL A 239 20.86 7.59 -18.79
N GLU A 240 21.88 8.46 -18.88
CA GLU A 240 21.97 9.51 -19.90
C GLU A 240 22.19 8.95 -21.31
N SER A 241 22.95 7.86 -21.44
CA SER A 241 23.07 7.11 -22.71
C SER A 241 21.75 6.46 -23.14
N GLY A 242 20.78 6.34 -22.23
CA GLY A 242 19.53 5.63 -22.51
C GLY A 242 19.71 4.11 -22.63
N LEU A 243 20.74 3.55 -21.99
CA LEU A 243 20.96 2.10 -21.85
C LEU A 243 20.21 1.54 -20.63
N VAL A 244 20.08 2.34 -19.57
CA VAL A 244 19.44 1.99 -18.30
C VAL A 244 18.28 2.94 -17.99
N VAL A 245 17.14 2.39 -17.58
CA VAL A 245 16.00 3.16 -17.08
C VAL A 245 16.14 3.35 -15.57
N LEU A 246 15.99 4.59 -15.15
CA LEU A 246 15.83 4.97 -13.75
C LEU A 246 14.34 5.07 -13.38
N LEU A 247 13.86 4.13 -12.56
CA LEU A 247 12.54 4.18 -11.96
C LEU A 247 12.63 4.83 -10.57
N LYS A 248 11.99 6.00 -10.43
CA LYS A 248 11.94 6.74 -9.15
C LYS A 248 10.84 6.16 -8.26
N GLU A 249 11.21 5.21 -7.40
CA GLU A 249 10.30 4.51 -6.49
C GLU A 249 10.63 4.80 -5.01
N ASN A 250 9.63 4.67 -4.14
CA ASN A 250 9.79 4.69 -2.67
C ASN A 250 9.75 3.22 -2.18
N PRO A 251 10.79 2.70 -1.50
CA PRO A 251 11.81 3.42 -0.73
C PRO A 251 13.14 3.72 -1.43
N ALA A 252 13.37 3.27 -2.67
CA ALA A 252 14.62 3.54 -3.37
C ALA A 252 14.45 3.52 -4.90
N ASN A 253 15.23 4.36 -5.58
CA ASN A 253 15.39 4.33 -7.02
C ASN A 253 15.87 2.96 -7.50
N ARG A 254 15.31 2.52 -8.63
CA ARG A 254 15.66 1.25 -9.26
C ARG A 254 16.18 1.48 -10.67
N TYR A 255 17.19 0.69 -11.02
CA TYR A 255 17.87 0.69 -12.30
C TYR A 255 17.56 -0.62 -12.99
N GLN A 256 17.23 -0.54 -14.27
CA GLN A 256 16.97 -1.69 -15.11
C GLN A 256 17.53 -1.43 -16.49
N LEU A 257 18.05 -2.44 -17.18
CA LEU A 257 18.26 -2.31 -18.61
C LEU A 257 16.93 -1.95 -19.30
N VAL A 258 17.03 -1.13 -20.34
CA VAL A 258 15.87 -0.65 -21.09
C VAL A 258 15.13 -1.80 -21.77
N HIS A 259 15.84 -2.85 -22.18
CA HIS A 259 15.23 -3.98 -22.87
C HIS A 259 16.01 -5.30 -22.70
N ASP A 260 15.28 -6.43 -22.65
CA ASP A 260 15.85 -7.77 -22.39
C ASP A 260 16.78 -8.23 -23.52
N TYR A 261 16.53 -7.76 -24.74
CA TYR A 261 17.39 -7.96 -25.92
C TYR A 261 18.89 -7.71 -25.65
N LEU A 262 19.23 -6.74 -24.81
CA LEU A 262 20.62 -6.36 -24.54
C LEU A 262 21.31 -7.31 -23.55
N ALA A 263 20.55 -8.08 -22.77
CA ALA A 263 21.09 -8.89 -21.69
C ALA A 263 22.02 -10.00 -22.20
N GLU A 264 21.68 -10.62 -23.35
CA GLU A 264 22.50 -11.67 -23.95
C GLU A 264 23.85 -11.14 -24.43
N PHE A 265 23.87 -9.97 -25.09
CA PHE A 265 25.10 -9.33 -25.56
C PHE A 265 26.03 -8.97 -24.40
N ILE A 266 25.47 -8.40 -23.33
CA ILE A 266 26.21 -8.02 -22.12
C ILE A 266 26.84 -9.26 -21.47
N ARG A 267 26.10 -10.36 -21.33
CA ARG A 267 26.63 -11.58 -20.72
C ARG A 267 27.75 -12.22 -21.54
N GLN A 268 27.56 -12.34 -22.85
CA GLN A 268 28.57 -12.88 -23.75
C GLN A 268 29.89 -12.07 -23.69
N GLN A 269 29.82 -10.74 -23.51
CA GLN A 269 31.00 -9.89 -23.41
C GLN A 269 31.73 -10.01 -22.05
N GLN A 270 31.02 -10.21 -20.93
CA GLN A 270 31.60 -10.02 -19.58
C GLN A 270 31.90 -11.32 -18.79
N GLU A 271 31.31 -12.47 -19.14
CA GLU A 271 31.53 -13.75 -18.42
C GLU A 271 33.00 -14.23 -18.28
N PRO A 272 33.87 -14.09 -19.30
CA PRO A 272 35.26 -14.53 -19.19
C PRO A 272 36.08 -13.76 -18.14
N LYS A 273 35.79 -12.47 -17.96
CA LYS A 273 36.48 -11.59 -17.01
C LYS A 273 36.08 -11.90 -15.56
N LEU A 274 34.79 -12.16 -15.31
CA LEU A 274 34.26 -12.49 -13.99
C LEU A 274 34.87 -13.78 -13.40
N THR A 275 35.05 -14.80 -14.23
CA THR A 275 35.57 -16.11 -13.83
C THR A 275 37.03 -16.03 -13.32
N GLN A 276 37.83 -15.12 -13.87
CA GLN A 276 39.22 -14.93 -13.44
C GLN A 276 39.31 -14.29 -12.03
N VAL A 277 38.45 -13.31 -11.74
CA VAL A 277 38.48 -12.57 -10.47
C VAL A 277 38.02 -13.43 -9.28
N MET A 278 37.04 -14.30 -9.49
CA MET A 278 36.55 -15.20 -8.43
C MET A 278 37.59 -16.21 -7.95
N ALA A 279 38.49 -16.67 -8.82
CA ALA A 279 39.54 -17.64 -8.47
C ALA A 279 40.68 -17.06 -7.62
N GLU A 280 40.87 -15.74 -7.62
CA GLU A 280 41.92 -15.05 -6.89
C GLU A 280 41.52 -14.80 -5.41
N LEU A 281 40.24 -14.50 -5.17
CA LEU A 281 39.68 -14.20 -3.85
C LEU A 281 39.66 -15.41 -2.89
N GLU A 282 39.57 -16.65 -3.41
CA GLU A 282 39.52 -17.87 -2.58
C GLU A 282 40.86 -18.21 -1.93
N ARG A 283 41.99 -17.88 -2.57
CA ARG A 283 43.34 -18.21 -2.04
C ARG A 283 43.74 -17.38 -0.84
N GLU A 284 43.21 -16.16 -0.71
CA GLU A 284 43.58 -15.23 0.37
C GLU A 284 42.96 -15.62 1.73
N LYS A 285 41.80 -16.28 1.72
CA LYS A 285 41.03 -16.60 2.94
C LYS A 285 41.63 -17.74 3.78
N GLU A 286 42.42 -18.64 3.21
CA GLU A 286 42.96 -19.81 3.93
C GLU A 286 44.16 -19.49 4.85
N GLN A 287 44.95 -18.46 4.55
CA GLN A 287 46.17 -18.16 5.32
C GLN A 287 45.92 -17.57 6.71
N ARG A 288 44.76 -16.94 6.95
CA ARG A 288 44.50 -16.17 8.19
C ARG A 288 44.18 -17.02 9.43
N LYS A 289 43.84 -18.31 9.31
CA LYS A 289 43.27 -19.12 10.42
C LYS A 289 44.29 -19.83 11.34
N LEU A 290 45.59 -19.84 11.04
CA LEU A 290 46.56 -20.71 11.73
C LEU A 290 47.24 -20.08 12.98
N SER A 291 47.17 -18.76 13.14
CA SER A 291 48.01 -17.98 14.07
C SER A 291 47.44 -17.79 15.49
N GLU A 292 46.12 -17.94 15.67
CA GLU A 292 45.44 -17.50 16.91
C GLU A 292 45.49 -18.52 18.08
N ARG A 293 45.89 -19.77 17.86
CA ARG A 293 45.72 -20.85 18.85
C ARG A 293 46.77 -20.93 19.98
N LYS A 294 47.88 -20.18 19.95
CA LYS A 294 49.02 -20.41 20.87
C LYS A 294 49.04 -19.58 22.17
N LEU A 295 48.28 -18.48 22.28
CA LEU A 295 48.51 -17.46 23.32
C LEU A 295 47.67 -17.64 24.61
N ASN A 296 46.58 -18.39 24.58
CA ASN A 296 45.59 -18.44 25.67
C ASN A 296 45.95 -19.33 26.88
N ARG A 297 47.15 -19.91 26.95
CA ARG A 297 47.47 -20.93 27.98
C ARG A 297 48.04 -20.36 29.29
N PHE A 298 48.56 -19.13 29.34
CA PHE A 298 49.52 -18.76 30.39
C PHE A 298 49.00 -17.79 31.48
N LEU A 299 47.92 -17.04 31.25
CA LEU A 299 47.56 -15.89 32.11
C LEU A 299 46.70 -16.18 33.36
N ARG A 300 46.40 -17.45 33.66
CA ARG A 300 45.40 -17.81 34.68
C ARG A 300 45.86 -17.81 36.15
N VAL A 301 47.12 -17.52 36.50
CA VAL A 301 47.65 -17.98 37.80
C VAL A 301 47.77 -16.92 38.93
N ALA A 302 47.89 -15.60 38.70
CA ALA A 302 48.69 -14.81 39.67
C ALA A 302 48.06 -13.63 40.44
N LEU A 303 46.74 -13.39 40.46
CA LEU A 303 46.18 -12.24 41.20
C LEU A 303 45.18 -12.66 42.28
N ALA A 304 45.69 -12.90 43.49
CA ALA A 304 44.93 -12.99 44.73
C ALA A 304 45.71 -12.29 45.86
N GLY A 305 45.11 -11.31 46.55
CA GLY A 305 45.63 -10.80 47.84
C GLY A 305 45.52 -9.29 48.06
N SER A 306 44.76 -8.89 49.08
CA SER A 306 44.15 -7.57 49.36
C SER A 306 44.68 -6.85 50.64
N VAL A 307 44.75 -5.49 50.61
CA VAL A 307 44.16 -4.45 51.52
C VAL A 307 44.54 -4.35 53.03
N ALA A 308 44.86 -3.14 53.55
CA ALA A 308 44.40 -2.60 54.87
C ALA A 308 44.74 -1.11 55.20
N ALA A 309 43.75 -0.40 55.78
CA ALA A 309 43.79 0.71 56.77
C ALA A 309 44.40 2.09 56.40
N VAL A 310 43.71 3.21 56.11
CA VAL A 310 42.46 3.87 56.57
C VAL A 310 42.55 4.56 57.96
N PHE A 311 42.72 5.89 57.92
CA PHE A 311 42.13 6.92 58.81
C PHE A 311 42.81 7.27 60.16
N GLY A 312 44.00 7.87 60.09
CA GLY A 312 44.55 8.72 61.17
C GLY A 312 44.49 10.24 60.92
N PHE A 313 44.02 10.70 59.76
CA PHE A 313 44.39 12.04 59.29
C PHE A 313 43.31 13.13 59.30
N ALA A 314 42.04 12.94 59.66
CA ALA A 314 40.89 13.82 59.30
C ALA A 314 41.04 15.38 59.32
N ILE A 315 41.76 16.03 60.24
CA ILE A 315 41.85 17.52 60.28
C ILE A 315 43.20 18.04 59.74
N LEU A 316 44.27 17.25 59.85
CA LEU A 316 45.33 17.35 58.86
C LEU A 316 44.72 17.07 57.48
N ALA A 317 43.76 16.18 57.31
CA ALA A 317 43.10 15.80 56.08
C ALA A 317 42.00 16.78 55.66
N GLN A 318 42.06 18.05 56.04
CA GLN A 318 41.40 19.12 55.26
C GLN A 318 42.42 20.03 54.58
N GLN A 319 43.46 20.47 55.29
CA GLN A 319 44.61 21.19 54.72
C GLN A 319 45.53 20.25 53.94
N ALA A 320 45.87 19.13 54.55
CA ALA A 320 46.34 17.91 53.94
C ALA A 320 45.23 17.15 53.21
N GLU A 321 43.91 17.40 53.23
CA GLU A 321 43.08 16.91 52.09
C GLU A 321 43.30 17.83 50.91
N LYS A 322 43.45 19.13 51.06
CA LYS A 322 43.65 19.99 49.89
C LYS A 322 45.03 19.73 49.29
N GLN A 323 46.05 19.63 50.14
CA GLN A 323 47.38 19.16 49.75
C GLN A 323 47.41 17.68 49.42
N ARG A 324 46.60 16.77 49.99
CA ARG A 324 46.46 15.36 49.54
C ARG A 324 45.62 15.24 48.30
N LYS A 325 44.64 16.08 48.04
CA LYS A 325 43.85 16.13 46.81
C LYS A 325 44.76 16.67 45.71
N GLN A 326 45.59 17.66 46.01
CA GLN A 326 46.64 18.13 45.11
C GLN A 326 47.82 17.17 45.00
N ALA A 327 48.21 16.43 46.05
CA ALA A 327 49.31 15.48 46.04
C ALA A 327 48.87 14.13 45.45
N GLU A 328 47.63 13.67 45.66
CA GLU A 328 47.01 12.53 44.97
C GLU A 328 46.83 12.89 43.50
N ILE A 329 46.39 14.11 43.16
CA ILE A 329 46.39 14.56 41.75
C ILE A 329 47.83 14.68 41.22
N SER A 330 48.80 15.18 41.99
CA SER A 330 50.20 15.32 41.56
C SER A 330 50.91 13.97 41.45
N GLU A 331 50.54 12.99 42.27
CA GLU A 331 51.05 11.61 42.27
C GLU A 331 50.39 10.82 41.15
N ILE A 332 49.07 10.97 40.93
CA ILE A 332 48.40 10.47 39.72
C ILE A 332 49.11 11.06 38.48
N LYS A 333 49.42 12.36 38.47
CA LYS A 333 50.19 13.00 37.39
C LYS A 333 51.63 12.51 37.29
N ALA A 334 52.30 12.23 38.41
CA ALA A 334 53.66 11.71 38.42
C ALA A 334 53.69 10.24 37.92
N LEU A 335 52.73 9.42 38.31
CA LEU A 335 52.51 8.06 37.80
C LEU A 335 52.12 8.08 36.32
N ILE A 336 51.32 9.05 35.88
CA ILE A 336 51.02 9.26 34.46
C ILE A 336 52.29 9.64 33.70
N ASN A 337 53.06 10.61 34.18
CA ASN A 337 54.31 11.02 33.53
C ASN A 337 55.35 9.88 33.56
N SER A 338 55.42 9.12 34.65
CA SER A 338 56.29 7.94 34.82
C SER A 338 55.90 6.83 33.85
N SER A 339 54.61 6.51 33.76
CA SER A 339 54.03 5.59 32.79
C SER A 339 54.34 6.01 31.36
N GLU A 340 54.15 7.28 31.02
CA GLU A 340 54.49 7.85 29.71
C GLU A 340 56.01 7.76 29.42
N THR A 341 56.87 7.97 30.43
CA THR A 341 58.33 7.83 30.26
C THR A 341 58.76 6.38 30.08
N PHE A 342 58.21 5.44 30.86
CA PHE A 342 58.53 4.01 30.80
C PHE A 342 58.01 3.36 29.52
N SER A 343 56.85 3.81 29.01
CA SER A 343 56.33 3.41 27.70
C SER A 343 57.26 3.80 26.55
N ASN A 344 58.07 4.86 26.71
CA ASN A 344 59.04 5.32 25.70
C ASN A 344 60.42 4.63 25.80
N SER A 345 60.70 3.86 26.87
CA SER A 345 62.01 3.26 27.15
C SER A 345 62.01 1.72 27.22
N GLU A 346 61.10 1.05 26.50
CA GLU A 346 60.92 -0.43 26.43
C GLU A 346 60.52 -1.14 27.75
N GLN A 347 60.36 -0.41 28.86
CA GLN A 347 59.96 -0.94 30.18
C GLN A 347 58.43 -0.97 30.35
N THR A 348 57.78 -1.78 29.51
CA THR A 348 56.32 -1.73 29.31
C THR A 348 55.47 -2.25 30.46
N LEU A 349 56.04 -3.11 31.31
CA LEU A 349 55.36 -3.62 32.50
C LEU A 349 55.23 -2.52 33.57
N ASP A 350 56.29 -1.74 33.78
CA ASP A 350 56.31 -0.64 34.76
C ASP A 350 55.36 0.48 34.33
N ALA A 351 55.29 0.73 33.01
CA ALA A 351 54.32 1.67 32.45
C ALA A 351 52.86 1.27 32.70
N LEU A 352 52.52 -0.02 32.53
CA LEU A 352 51.17 -0.54 32.77
C LEU A 352 50.80 -0.52 34.26
N ILE A 353 51.75 -0.86 35.13
CA ILE A 353 51.56 -0.81 36.58
C ILE A 353 51.28 0.62 37.03
N ASP A 354 52.08 1.60 36.57
CA ASP A 354 51.89 3.00 36.94
C ASP A 354 50.57 3.56 36.38
N GLY A 355 50.20 3.20 35.15
CA GLY A 355 48.94 3.59 34.51
C GLY A 355 47.70 3.02 35.21
N LEU A 356 47.69 1.73 35.54
CA LEU A 356 46.61 1.09 36.31
C LEU A 356 46.53 1.63 37.73
N THR A 357 47.67 1.91 38.35
CA THR A 357 47.73 2.51 39.68
C THR A 357 47.15 3.92 39.67
N ALA A 358 47.49 4.74 38.68
CA ALA A 358 46.91 6.07 38.48
C ALA A 358 45.39 6.02 38.27
N ALA A 359 44.90 5.13 37.41
CA ALA A 359 43.47 4.97 37.12
C ALA A 359 42.68 4.43 38.33
N GLY A 360 43.26 3.46 39.04
CA GLY A 360 42.68 2.93 40.28
C GLY A 360 42.58 3.97 41.39
N LYS A 361 43.54 4.90 41.47
CA LYS A 361 43.47 6.06 42.37
C LYS A 361 42.44 7.09 41.88
N LEU A 362 42.38 7.37 40.58
CA LEU A 362 41.44 8.32 39.99
C LEU A 362 39.96 7.89 40.14
N LYS A 363 39.65 6.61 39.95
CA LYS A 363 38.27 6.06 40.08
C LYS A 363 37.67 6.29 41.47
N LYS A 364 38.51 6.52 42.48
CA LYS A 364 38.11 6.73 43.87
C LYS A 364 37.92 8.21 44.22
N ILE A 365 38.11 9.14 43.28
CA ILE A 365 38.04 10.58 43.54
C ILE A 365 37.06 11.31 42.59
N ASP A 366 36.09 12.02 43.16
CA ASP A 366 35.00 12.68 42.42
C ASP A 366 35.29 14.15 42.03
N TRP A 367 36.32 14.75 42.63
CA TRP A 367 36.69 16.17 42.46
C TRP A 367 37.82 16.41 41.45
N ALA A 368 38.34 15.38 40.77
CA ALA A 368 39.39 15.53 39.77
C ALA A 368 38.88 16.35 38.56
N LYS A 369 39.69 17.31 38.09
CA LYS A 369 39.36 18.10 36.90
C LYS A 369 39.27 17.21 35.66
N ALA A 370 38.38 17.55 34.72
CA ALA A 370 38.13 16.78 33.50
C ALA A 370 39.42 16.46 32.73
N ASP A 371 40.36 17.40 32.64
CA ASP A 371 41.68 17.21 32.04
C ASP A 371 42.50 16.06 32.66
N THR A 372 42.60 15.99 34.00
CA THR A 372 43.36 14.92 34.68
C THR A 372 42.67 13.57 34.52
N ARG A 373 41.32 13.55 34.49
CA ARG A 373 40.58 12.33 34.18
C ARG A 373 40.84 11.83 32.77
N MET A 374 40.76 12.72 31.79
CA MET A 374 41.00 12.42 30.39
C MET A 374 42.44 11.94 30.15
N ARG A 375 43.44 12.61 30.74
CA ARG A 375 44.85 12.19 30.67
C ARG A 375 45.08 10.82 31.30
N THR A 376 44.53 10.55 32.48
CA THR A 376 44.68 9.23 33.13
C THR A 376 44.06 8.11 32.28
N VAL A 377 42.90 8.37 31.67
CA VAL A 377 42.24 7.43 30.75
C VAL A 377 43.12 7.21 29.52
N ALA A 378 43.64 8.27 28.90
CA ALA A 378 44.51 8.17 27.73
C ALA A 378 45.82 7.42 28.02
N THR A 379 46.48 7.70 29.15
CA THR A 379 47.72 7.01 29.56
C THR A 379 47.46 5.55 29.91
N LEU A 380 46.34 5.25 30.60
CA LEU A 380 45.95 3.85 30.84
C LEU A 380 45.66 3.13 29.53
N GLN A 381 44.95 3.76 28.59
CA GLN A 381 44.72 3.19 27.26
C GLN A 381 46.06 2.92 26.54
N GLN A 382 47.00 3.86 26.57
CA GLN A 382 48.32 3.65 25.97
C GLN A 382 49.10 2.52 26.63
N ALA A 383 49.12 2.45 27.96
CA ALA A 383 49.88 1.43 28.67
C ALA A 383 49.24 0.03 28.59
N VAL A 384 47.91 -0.07 28.57
CA VAL A 384 47.17 -1.34 28.41
C VAL A 384 47.28 -1.86 26.98
N TYR A 385 47.35 -0.97 25.97
CA TYR A 385 47.21 -1.35 24.57
C TYR A 385 48.48 -1.22 23.71
N ILE A 386 49.55 -0.57 24.19
CA ILE A 386 50.86 -0.47 23.53
C ILE A 386 51.89 -1.30 24.31
N HIS A 387 51.93 -2.62 24.07
CA HIS A 387 53.03 -3.49 24.46
C HIS A 387 53.82 -3.91 23.20
N PRO A 388 55.15 -3.73 23.13
CA PRO A 388 55.95 -4.23 22.03
C PRO A 388 56.17 -5.72 22.23
N LYS A 389 55.58 -6.54 21.35
CA LYS A 389 56.26 -7.77 20.94
C LYS A 389 56.38 -7.80 19.42
N GLU A 390 57.64 -7.65 19.03
CA GLU A 390 58.29 -7.99 17.76
C GLU A 390 57.77 -7.28 16.50
N ASN A 391 58.55 -6.26 16.09
CA ASN A 391 58.75 -5.80 14.72
C ASN A 391 57.48 -5.64 13.87
N LYS A 392 56.70 -4.58 14.16
CA LYS A 392 56.13 -3.67 13.16
C LYS A 392 55.62 -2.40 13.88
N ALA A 393 55.69 -1.27 13.17
CA ALA A 393 55.77 0.09 13.71
C ALA A 393 54.66 0.51 14.72
N LYS A 394 55.04 1.48 15.57
CA LYS A 394 54.19 2.24 16.50
C LYS A 394 52.92 2.76 15.83
N GLU A 395 51.75 2.25 16.19
CA GLU A 395 50.48 2.95 15.97
C GLU A 395 49.64 2.94 17.26
N ASN A 396 49.25 4.14 17.67
CA ASN A 396 48.58 4.51 18.92
C ASN A 396 47.11 4.03 18.86
N LYS A 397 46.84 2.77 19.21
CA LYS A 397 45.51 2.16 19.01
C LYS A 397 44.54 2.51 20.15
N VAL A 398 43.71 3.54 19.97
CA VAL A 398 42.50 3.77 20.78
C VAL A 398 41.59 2.54 20.62
N ILE A 399 41.16 1.92 21.73
CA ILE A 399 40.28 0.75 21.67
C ILE A 399 38.83 1.17 21.58
N GLU A 400 38.23 0.77 20.46
CA GLU A 400 36.80 0.77 20.18
C GLU A 400 36.05 -0.08 21.21
N VAL A 401 35.09 0.52 21.92
CA VAL A 401 34.26 -0.18 22.93
C VAL A 401 33.08 -0.89 22.26
N ASN A 402 32.53 -0.28 21.21
CA ASN A 402 31.43 -0.81 20.43
C ASN A 402 31.36 -0.10 19.07
N THR A 403 30.96 -0.81 18.02
CA THR A 403 30.59 -0.23 16.73
C THR A 403 29.12 -0.46 16.47
N LEU A 404 28.42 0.65 16.19
CA LEU A 404 27.00 0.65 15.88
C LEU A 404 26.81 0.45 14.38
N GLU A 405 26.81 -0.81 13.96
CA GLU A 405 26.65 -1.18 12.56
C GLU A 405 25.16 -1.22 12.17
N GLY A 406 24.77 -0.53 11.10
CA GLY A 406 23.41 -0.62 10.56
C GLY A 406 22.98 0.49 9.61
N HIS A 407 23.64 1.65 9.63
CA HIS A 407 23.49 2.63 8.53
C HIS A 407 24.06 2.06 7.23
N SER A 408 23.38 2.32 6.11
CA SER A 408 23.79 1.81 4.79
C SER A 408 24.65 2.80 4.01
N SER A 409 25.05 3.92 4.62
CA SER A 409 25.96 4.92 4.07
C SER A 409 26.62 5.72 5.20
N TYR A 410 27.45 6.71 4.84
CA TYR A 410 28.22 7.52 5.78
C TYR A 410 27.35 8.20 6.84
N VAL A 411 27.73 8.04 8.10
CA VAL A 411 27.14 8.75 9.23
C VAL A 411 27.77 10.13 9.33
N TRP A 412 26.98 11.17 9.11
CA TRP A 412 27.44 12.56 9.11
C TRP A 412 27.30 13.24 10.46
N SER A 413 26.37 12.78 11.30
CA SER A 413 26.07 13.40 12.58
C SER A 413 25.67 12.37 13.61
N VAL A 414 26.07 12.58 14.87
CA VAL A 414 25.66 11.79 16.02
C VAL A 414 25.34 12.72 17.19
N ALA A 415 24.30 12.39 17.95
CA ALA A 415 23.89 13.13 19.14
C ALA A 415 23.43 12.16 20.23
N PHE A 416 23.87 12.39 21.47
CA PHE A 416 23.32 11.71 22.63
C PHE A 416 21.98 12.34 23.04
N SER A 417 21.06 11.52 23.52
CA SER A 417 19.91 11.99 24.27
C SER A 417 20.37 12.66 25.58
N PRO A 418 19.61 13.62 26.13
CA PRO A 418 19.97 14.30 27.38
C PRO A 418 20.16 13.36 28.57
N ASP A 419 19.49 12.20 28.58
CA ASP A 419 19.63 11.17 29.62
C ASP A 419 20.79 10.19 29.36
N GLY A 420 21.49 10.31 28.22
CA GLY A 420 22.65 9.51 27.85
C GLY A 420 22.35 8.06 27.50
N LYS A 421 21.07 7.66 27.40
CA LYS A 421 20.68 6.26 27.13
C LYS A 421 20.53 5.95 25.65
N THR A 422 20.31 6.97 24.83
CA THR A 422 20.05 6.82 23.40
C THR A 422 21.03 7.66 22.59
N ILE A 423 21.50 7.13 21.47
CA ILE A 423 22.20 7.91 20.44
C ILE A 423 21.28 8.05 19.24
N ALA A 424 21.19 9.25 18.67
CA ALA A 424 20.66 9.47 17.33
C ALA A 424 21.81 9.67 16.37
N SER A 425 21.77 9.04 15.21
CA SER A 425 22.74 9.24 14.13
C SER A 425 22.04 9.60 12.84
N GLY A 426 22.48 10.67 12.18
CA GLY A 426 22.03 11.09 10.85
C GLY A 426 23.02 10.65 9.79
N SER A 427 22.52 10.08 8.70
CA SER A 427 23.33 9.45 7.67
C SER A 427 23.00 9.94 6.26
N TRP A 428 23.95 9.74 5.35
CA TRP A 428 23.77 9.87 3.90
C TRP A 428 22.72 8.87 3.38
N ASP A 429 22.38 7.81 4.10
CA ASP A 429 21.28 6.91 3.72
C ASP A 429 19.86 7.52 3.87
N ASN A 430 19.77 8.85 4.00
CA ASN A 430 18.57 9.66 4.20
C ASN A 430 17.79 9.32 5.47
N SER A 431 18.36 8.51 6.37
CA SER A 431 17.72 8.07 7.59
C SER A 431 18.41 8.60 8.84
N ILE A 432 17.65 8.59 9.92
CA ILE A 432 18.16 8.77 11.28
C ILE A 432 17.96 7.46 12.02
N LYS A 433 18.99 6.93 12.68
CA LYS A 433 18.85 5.75 13.55
C LYS A 433 18.99 6.13 15.01
N LEU A 434 18.17 5.51 15.84
CA LEU A 434 18.23 5.58 17.29
C LEU A 434 18.85 4.29 17.82
N TRP A 435 19.79 4.41 18.73
CA TRP A 435 20.58 3.30 19.28
C TRP A 435 20.51 3.28 20.79
N ASP A 436 20.44 2.09 21.36
CA ASP A 436 20.63 1.90 22.80
C ASP A 436 22.12 1.92 23.14
N VAL A 437 22.52 2.82 24.03
CA VAL A 437 23.94 3.03 24.37
C VAL A 437 24.55 1.81 25.09
N ALA A 438 23.77 1.11 25.92
CA ALA A 438 24.28 0.02 26.74
C ALA A 438 24.54 -1.26 25.93
N THR A 439 23.70 -1.53 24.93
CA THR A 439 23.71 -2.76 24.14
C THR A 439 24.23 -2.56 22.72
N GLY A 440 24.27 -1.32 22.23
CA GLY A 440 24.61 -0.98 20.85
C GLY A 440 23.56 -1.41 19.82
N LYS A 441 22.37 -1.82 20.26
CA LYS A 441 21.31 -2.25 19.34
C LYS A 441 20.57 -1.07 18.75
N GLU A 442 20.19 -1.18 17.48
CA GLU A 442 19.27 -0.26 16.85
C GLU A 442 17.88 -0.38 17.51
N LEU A 443 17.35 0.76 17.99
CA LEU A 443 16.01 0.89 18.54
C LEU A 443 14.99 1.21 17.44
N LYS A 444 15.34 2.14 16.55
CA LYS A 444 14.43 2.61 15.49
C LYS A 444 15.18 3.32 14.36
N THR A 445 14.73 3.12 13.14
CA THR A 445 15.04 4.00 12.00
C THR A 445 13.90 4.98 11.75
N LEU A 446 14.20 6.28 11.72
CA LEU A 446 13.32 7.37 11.29
C LEU A 446 13.63 7.68 9.82
N LYS A 447 12.58 7.63 8.98
CA LYS A 447 12.66 7.90 7.54
C LYS A 447 11.69 9.04 7.21
N GLY A 448 12.13 9.98 6.39
CA GLY A 448 11.29 11.11 5.98
C GLY A 448 12.03 12.19 5.21
N HIS A 449 13.34 12.34 5.43
CA HIS A 449 14.18 13.16 4.57
C HIS A 449 14.34 12.52 3.19
N SER A 450 14.34 13.34 2.14
CA SER A 450 14.51 12.88 0.74
C SER A 450 15.96 12.97 0.25
N SER A 451 16.87 13.44 1.10
CA SER A 451 18.32 13.57 0.85
C SER A 451 19.07 13.38 2.17
N GLU A 452 20.39 13.48 2.11
CA GLU A 452 21.33 13.17 3.18
C GLU A 452 21.05 13.96 4.46
N VAL A 453 20.99 13.26 5.58
CA VAL A 453 20.85 13.90 6.89
C VAL A 453 22.23 14.32 7.38
N GLN A 454 22.48 15.63 7.36
CA GLN A 454 23.78 16.21 7.71
C GLN A 454 23.90 16.55 9.19
N SER A 455 22.78 16.71 9.89
CA SER A 455 22.77 17.07 11.31
C SER A 455 21.58 16.44 12.02
N VAL A 456 21.83 15.98 13.24
CA VAL A 456 20.78 15.53 14.17
C VAL A 456 21.06 16.09 15.56
N ALA A 457 20.01 16.51 16.27
CA ALA A 457 20.11 17.02 17.63
C ALA A 457 18.87 16.65 18.46
N PHE A 458 19.09 16.25 19.71
CA PHE A 458 18.00 16.15 20.68
C PHE A 458 17.68 17.53 21.26
N SER A 459 16.39 17.75 21.50
CA SER A 459 15.91 18.79 22.42
C SER A 459 16.41 18.52 23.85
N PRO A 460 16.59 19.57 24.69
CA PRO A 460 17.07 19.41 26.06
C PRO A 460 16.18 18.54 26.97
N ASP A 461 14.89 18.42 26.67
CA ASP A 461 13.95 17.57 27.39
C ASP A 461 13.88 16.13 26.84
N GLY A 462 14.55 15.86 25.71
CA GLY A 462 14.61 14.56 25.05
C GLY A 462 13.34 14.17 24.29
N LYS A 463 12.34 15.05 24.21
CA LYS A 463 11.02 14.75 23.61
C LYS A 463 10.95 15.00 22.12
N THR A 464 11.92 15.71 21.57
CA THR A 464 11.97 16.05 20.15
C THR A 464 13.38 15.87 19.60
N ILE A 465 13.48 15.35 18.38
CA ILE A 465 14.71 15.38 17.58
C ILE A 465 14.55 16.39 16.46
N ALA A 466 15.54 17.23 16.23
CA ALA A 466 15.64 18.03 15.02
C ALA A 466 16.68 17.40 14.09
N SER A 467 16.35 17.27 12.82
CA SER A 467 17.29 16.85 11.77
C SER A 467 17.31 17.82 10.61
N GLY A 468 18.50 18.12 10.11
CA GLY A 468 18.72 18.95 8.93
C GLY A 468 19.27 18.11 7.78
N SER A 469 18.73 18.31 6.58
CA SER A 469 19.10 17.53 5.39
C SER A 469 19.45 18.41 4.18
N ARG A 470 20.18 17.83 3.23
CA ARG A 470 20.43 18.40 1.90
C ARG A 470 19.16 18.58 1.06
N ASP A 471 18.03 17.98 1.47
CA ASP A 471 16.72 18.22 0.86
C ASP A 471 16.17 19.63 1.12
N LYS A 472 16.95 20.49 1.80
CA LYS A 472 16.64 21.88 2.15
C LYS A 472 15.56 21.97 3.23
N THR A 473 15.30 20.89 3.97
CA THR A 473 14.31 20.86 5.05
C THR A 473 14.95 20.57 6.41
N VAL A 474 14.25 21.03 7.46
CA VAL A 474 14.47 20.59 8.84
C VAL A 474 13.21 19.84 9.27
N ILE A 475 13.37 18.61 9.75
CA ILE A 475 12.26 17.82 10.29
C ILE A 475 12.37 17.77 11.81
N LEU A 476 11.25 18.04 12.48
CA LEU A 476 11.10 17.82 13.91
C LEU A 476 10.38 16.50 14.13
N TRP A 477 11.05 15.57 14.81
CA TRP A 477 10.51 14.26 15.15
C TRP A 477 10.00 14.31 16.58
N ASN A 478 8.69 14.25 16.74
CA ASN A 478 8.08 14.14 18.06
C ASN A 478 8.29 12.73 18.63
N LEU A 479 8.85 12.66 19.84
CA LEU A 479 9.03 11.46 20.63
C LEU A 479 8.21 11.50 21.93
N ASP A 480 7.43 12.56 22.16
CA ASP A 480 6.51 12.63 23.30
C ASP A 480 5.36 11.64 23.10
N PHE A 481 5.44 10.53 23.82
CA PHE A 481 4.44 9.47 23.79
C PHE A 481 3.02 9.99 24.05
N ASN A 482 2.84 10.93 24.98
CA ASN A 482 1.50 11.41 25.34
C ASN A 482 0.90 12.28 24.24
N GLU A 483 1.72 13.10 23.59
CA GLU A 483 1.29 13.95 22.47
C GLU A 483 0.94 13.11 21.24
N LEU A 484 1.79 12.15 20.88
CA LEU A 484 1.54 11.23 19.77
C LEU A 484 0.28 10.39 19.98
N MET A 485 0.01 9.95 21.21
CA MET A 485 -1.22 9.24 21.55
C MET A 485 -2.45 10.13 21.34
N SER A 486 -2.39 11.38 21.83
CA SER A 486 -3.47 12.36 21.65
C SER A 486 -3.73 12.66 20.17
N ASP A 487 -2.68 12.84 19.36
CA ASP A 487 -2.79 13.09 17.93
C ASP A 487 -3.37 11.89 17.18
N GLY A 488 -2.95 10.66 17.54
CA GLY A 488 -3.51 9.43 17.00
C GLY A 488 -5.01 9.30 17.29
N CYS A 489 -5.42 9.56 18.54
CA CYS A 489 -6.83 9.61 18.92
C CYS A 489 -7.60 10.69 18.12
N HIS A 490 -7.00 11.86 17.94
CA HIS A 490 -7.62 12.95 17.19
C HIS A 490 -7.83 12.60 15.71
N LEU A 491 -6.84 11.99 15.05
CA LEU A 491 -6.93 11.52 13.66
C LEU A 491 -8.06 10.48 13.50
N LEU A 492 -8.28 9.65 14.51
CA LEU A 492 -9.32 8.63 14.51
C LEU A 492 -10.71 9.15 14.96
N ASN A 493 -10.84 10.40 15.40
CA ASN A 493 -12.10 10.92 15.99
C ASN A 493 -13.35 10.56 15.15
N HIS A 494 -13.34 10.85 13.86
CA HIS A 494 -14.50 10.58 13.00
C HIS A 494 -14.82 9.08 12.89
N TYR A 495 -13.78 8.24 12.81
CA TYR A 495 -13.94 6.78 12.79
C TYR A 495 -14.51 6.26 14.11
N LEU A 496 -13.96 6.71 15.24
CA LEU A 496 -14.34 6.26 16.59
C LEU A 496 -15.78 6.65 16.94
N VAL A 497 -16.29 7.78 16.46
CA VAL A 497 -17.72 8.14 16.61
C VAL A 497 -18.61 7.10 15.95
N ALA A 498 -18.28 6.68 14.73
CA ALA A 498 -19.05 5.69 13.99
C ALA A 498 -18.88 4.25 14.54
N HIS A 499 -17.79 4.00 15.27
CA HIS A 499 -17.40 2.68 15.80
C HIS A 499 -17.24 2.73 17.34
N PRO A 500 -18.35 2.89 18.09
CA PRO A 500 -18.33 2.99 19.55
C PRO A 500 -17.85 1.73 20.29
N GLU A 501 -17.62 0.65 19.56
CA GLU A 501 -17.09 -0.61 20.10
C GLU A 501 -15.59 -0.50 20.24
N THR A 502 -14.91 -0.06 19.17
CA THR A 502 -13.50 0.27 19.16
C THR A 502 -13.18 1.41 20.13
N LEU A 503 -14.03 2.44 20.22
CA LEU A 503 -13.84 3.52 21.19
C LEU A 503 -13.90 3.03 22.65
N ALA A 504 -14.65 1.96 22.93
CA ALA A 504 -14.71 1.40 24.28
C ALA A 504 -13.46 0.63 24.67
N GLU A 505 -12.72 0.10 23.69
CA GLU A 505 -11.45 -0.60 23.88
C GLU A 505 -10.27 0.37 24.01
N LEU A 506 -10.40 1.58 23.46
CA LEU A 506 -9.38 2.63 23.49
C LEU A 506 -9.70 3.67 24.57
N GLU A 507 -9.48 3.34 25.84
CA GLU A 507 -9.76 4.22 26.99
C GLU A 507 -9.02 5.56 26.89
N GLU A 508 -7.80 5.56 26.34
CA GLU A 508 -6.95 6.74 26.18
C GLU A 508 -7.54 7.77 25.21
N CYS A 509 -8.38 7.34 24.26
CA CYS A 509 -9.03 8.22 23.30
C CYS A 509 -10.39 8.76 23.78
N GLN A 510 -10.87 8.36 24.96
CA GLN A 510 -12.18 8.73 25.46
C GLN A 510 -12.21 10.16 26.02
N THR A 511 -12.47 11.12 25.14
CA THR A 511 -12.77 12.50 25.57
C THR A 511 -14.28 12.68 25.82
N PRO A 512 -14.70 13.58 26.74
CA PRO A 512 -16.12 13.82 27.01
C PRO A 512 -16.91 14.19 25.75
N SER A 513 -16.32 14.97 24.84
CA SER A 513 -16.95 15.34 23.57
C SER A 513 -17.14 14.14 22.65
N LEU A 514 -16.13 13.27 22.53
CA LEU A 514 -16.17 12.11 21.65
C LEU A 514 -17.16 11.06 22.15
N LEU A 515 -17.18 10.81 23.46
CA LEU A 515 -18.14 9.90 24.10
C LEU A 515 -19.59 10.33 23.84
N VAL A 516 -19.87 11.63 23.93
CA VAL A 516 -21.19 12.20 23.64
C VAL A 516 -21.61 11.97 22.18
N GLN A 517 -20.70 12.17 21.23
CA GLN A 517 -20.98 11.95 19.81
C GLN A 517 -21.23 10.46 19.53
N ALA A 518 -20.37 9.58 20.05
CA ALA A 518 -20.49 8.14 19.90
C ALA A 518 -21.72 7.56 20.62
N ALA A 519 -22.18 8.18 21.72
CA ALA A 519 -23.41 7.81 22.41
C ALA A 519 -24.64 7.91 21.50
N SER A 520 -24.68 8.92 20.61
CA SER A 520 -25.76 9.06 19.63
C SER A 520 -25.81 7.88 18.65
N VAL A 521 -24.64 7.39 18.22
CA VAL A 521 -24.52 6.21 17.35
C VAL A 521 -24.95 4.95 18.09
N LEU A 522 -24.56 4.77 19.35
CA LEU A 522 -25.03 3.65 20.19
C LEU A 522 -26.56 3.65 20.35
N VAL A 523 -27.20 4.81 20.46
CA VAL A 523 -28.66 4.92 20.49
C VAL A 523 -29.25 4.40 19.16
N ILE A 524 -28.74 4.84 18.01
CA ILE A 524 -29.22 4.39 16.70
C ILE A 524 -29.07 2.87 16.54
N GLN A 525 -27.91 2.33 16.92
CA GLN A 525 -27.66 0.89 16.90
C GLN A 525 -28.64 0.13 17.81
N GLY A 526 -28.88 0.64 19.03
CA GLY A 526 -29.84 0.06 19.97
C GLY A 526 -31.27 0.05 19.41
N GLU A 527 -31.70 1.16 18.78
CA GLU A 527 -33.01 1.24 18.14
C GLU A 527 -33.17 0.25 16.98
N LYS A 528 -32.09 0.01 16.21
CA LYS A 528 -32.09 -1.00 15.14
C LYS A 528 -32.20 -2.42 15.70
N LEU A 529 -31.43 -2.74 16.74
CA LEU A 529 -31.46 -4.05 17.39
C LEU A 529 -32.83 -4.34 18.01
N ALA A 530 -33.42 -3.34 18.69
CA ALA A 530 -34.75 -3.45 19.28
C ALA A 530 -35.83 -3.75 18.22
N ARG A 531 -35.83 -3.05 17.08
CA ARG A 531 -36.76 -3.32 15.97
C ARG A 531 -36.65 -4.73 15.41
N ASN A 532 -35.48 -5.37 15.55
CA ASN A 532 -35.22 -6.74 15.13
C ASN A 532 -35.43 -7.75 16.27
N ASP A 533 -36.18 -7.38 17.32
CA ASP A 533 -36.51 -8.23 18.48
C ASP A 533 -35.31 -8.59 19.37
N ASN A 534 -34.14 -7.97 19.16
CA ASN A 534 -32.98 -8.16 20.02
C ASN A 534 -32.98 -7.12 21.16
N VAL A 535 -33.94 -7.27 22.06
CA VAL A 535 -34.18 -6.33 23.18
C VAL A 535 -33.00 -6.32 24.15
N LYS A 536 -32.40 -7.47 24.44
CA LYS A 536 -31.29 -7.58 25.41
C LYS A 536 -30.08 -6.74 24.99
N ASP A 537 -29.65 -6.89 23.74
CA ASP A 537 -28.48 -6.17 23.23
C ASP A 537 -28.81 -4.68 23.00
N ALA A 538 -30.04 -4.36 22.60
CA ALA A 538 -30.51 -2.99 22.54
C ALA A 538 -30.43 -2.27 23.90
N VAL A 539 -30.87 -2.93 24.98
CA VAL A 539 -30.76 -2.40 26.35
C VAL A 539 -29.29 -2.17 26.72
N ALA A 540 -28.40 -3.09 26.37
CA ALA A 540 -26.97 -2.92 26.61
C ALA A 540 -26.40 -1.68 25.90
N LYS A 541 -26.76 -1.48 24.62
CA LYS A 541 -26.36 -0.31 23.83
C LYS A 541 -26.90 1.00 24.39
N PHE A 542 -28.19 1.03 24.75
CA PHE A 542 -28.82 2.19 25.39
C PHE A 542 -28.20 2.54 26.74
N SER A 543 -27.94 1.54 27.58
CA SER A 543 -27.31 1.73 28.88
C SER A 543 -25.88 2.26 28.73
N LYS A 544 -25.13 1.76 27.74
CA LYS A 544 -23.79 2.26 27.40
C LYS A 544 -23.85 3.72 26.90
N ALA A 545 -24.82 4.04 26.03
CA ALA A 545 -25.02 5.40 25.54
C ALA A 545 -25.29 6.39 26.70
N GLN A 546 -26.09 6.02 27.70
CA GLN A 546 -26.35 6.89 28.86
C GLN A 546 -25.14 7.07 29.78
N LYS A 547 -24.27 6.05 29.88
CA LYS A 547 -22.99 6.20 30.58
C LYS A 547 -22.08 7.21 29.88
N TRP A 548 -22.14 7.27 28.55
CA TRP A 548 -21.31 8.12 27.72
C TRP A 548 -21.87 9.54 27.53
N ASP A 549 -23.21 9.69 27.52
CA ASP A 549 -23.90 10.98 27.53
C ASP A 549 -24.97 11.01 28.63
N SER A 550 -24.63 11.63 29.75
CA SER A 550 -25.50 11.79 30.92
C SER A 550 -26.73 12.68 30.65
N ARG A 551 -26.78 13.39 29.52
CA ARG A 551 -27.93 14.22 29.13
C ARG A 551 -29.06 13.39 28.52
N LEU A 552 -28.79 12.14 28.11
CA LEU A 552 -29.79 11.23 27.56
C LEU A 552 -30.76 10.74 28.64
N LYS A 553 -31.98 11.29 28.63
CA LYS A 553 -33.04 10.96 29.59
C LYS A 553 -34.08 10.03 28.98
N PHE A 554 -33.88 8.72 29.12
CA PHE A 554 -34.88 7.69 28.85
C PHE A 554 -34.59 6.44 29.69
N ASP A 555 -35.57 5.55 29.87
CA ASP A 555 -35.32 4.23 30.47
C ASP A 555 -34.89 3.24 29.36
N PRO A 556 -33.70 2.60 29.43
CA PRO A 556 -33.22 1.70 28.39
C PRO A 556 -34.15 0.53 28.08
N LYS A 557 -34.82 -0.04 29.09
CA LYS A 557 -35.72 -1.18 28.90
C LYS A 557 -37.01 -0.73 28.24
N ALA A 558 -37.62 0.36 28.72
CA ALA A 558 -38.82 0.94 28.14
C ALA A 558 -38.57 1.38 26.70
N LYS A 559 -37.43 2.04 26.42
CA LYS A 559 -37.06 2.44 25.06
C LYS A 559 -36.83 1.24 24.15
N ALA A 560 -36.13 0.20 24.61
CA ALA A 560 -35.97 -1.02 23.82
C ALA A 560 -37.32 -1.70 23.53
N GLN A 561 -38.22 -1.76 24.52
CA GLN A 561 -39.54 -2.33 24.33
C GLN A 561 -40.40 -1.51 23.36
N GLU A 562 -40.33 -0.19 23.44
CA GLU A 562 -41.02 0.72 22.51
C GLU A 562 -40.60 0.44 21.05
N PHE A 563 -39.30 0.34 20.79
CA PHE A 563 -38.80 0.08 19.44
C PHE A 563 -39.01 -1.37 18.99
N ALA A 564 -39.06 -2.34 19.92
CA ALA A 564 -39.46 -3.71 19.62
C ALA A 564 -40.92 -3.79 19.16
N ILE A 565 -41.84 -3.10 19.85
CA ILE A 565 -43.25 -2.99 19.46
C ILE A 565 -43.37 -2.35 18.06
N LYS A 566 -42.62 -1.27 17.80
CA LYS A 566 -42.58 -0.65 16.45
C LYS A 566 -42.06 -1.61 15.38
N GLY A 567 -41.05 -2.42 15.72
CA GLY A 567 -40.52 -3.46 14.84
C GLY A 567 -41.56 -4.55 14.56
N GLU A 568 -42.23 -5.04 15.59
CA GLU A 568 -43.30 -6.04 15.50
C GLU A 568 -44.47 -5.54 14.65
N ALA A 569 -44.92 -4.30 14.87
CA ALA A 569 -45.95 -3.69 14.04
C ALA A 569 -45.56 -3.68 12.57
N LYS A 570 -44.30 -3.31 12.22
CA LYS A 570 -43.81 -3.37 10.83
C LYS A 570 -43.76 -4.79 10.27
N ARG A 571 -43.37 -5.79 11.06
CA ARG A 571 -43.40 -7.20 10.63
C ARG A 571 -44.82 -7.66 10.32
N LEU A 572 -45.78 -7.31 11.17
CA LEU A 572 -47.20 -7.62 10.96
C LEU A 572 -47.77 -6.94 9.71
N VAL A 573 -47.32 -5.73 9.36
CA VAL A 573 -47.66 -5.09 8.09
C VAL A 573 -47.13 -5.90 6.90
N ALA A 574 -45.86 -6.33 6.95
CA ALA A 574 -45.28 -7.16 5.90
C ALA A 574 -45.96 -8.55 5.78
N GLU A 575 -46.29 -9.15 6.92
CA GLU A 575 -47.04 -10.40 7.00
C GLU A 575 -48.45 -10.26 6.42
N GLY A 576 -49.18 -9.20 6.79
CA GLY A 576 -50.50 -8.89 6.23
C GLY A 576 -50.48 -8.76 4.72
N GLY A 577 -49.43 -8.15 4.14
CA GLY A 577 -49.24 -8.06 2.70
C GLY A 577 -49.01 -9.42 2.04
N THR A 578 -48.33 -10.34 2.73
CA THR A 578 -48.07 -11.71 2.26
C THR A 578 -49.35 -12.56 2.34
N LEU A 579 -50.05 -12.52 3.48
CA LEU A 579 -51.32 -13.22 3.68
C LEU A 579 -52.40 -12.77 2.69
N ALA A 580 -52.42 -11.47 2.36
CA ALA A 580 -53.32 -10.94 1.33
C ALA A 580 -53.07 -11.61 -0.02
N LYS A 581 -51.81 -11.74 -0.44
CA LYS A 581 -51.41 -12.41 -1.70
C LYS A 581 -51.75 -13.90 -1.71
N GLU A 582 -51.68 -14.57 -0.56
CA GLU A 582 -52.07 -15.98 -0.38
C GLU A 582 -53.59 -16.19 -0.38
N GLY A 583 -54.38 -15.11 -0.39
CA GLY A 583 -55.84 -15.16 -0.32
C GLY A 583 -56.41 -15.40 1.07
N LYS A 584 -55.58 -15.34 2.12
CA LYS A 584 -55.99 -15.41 3.54
C LYS A 584 -56.42 -14.03 4.02
N VAL A 585 -57.50 -13.51 3.45
CA VAL A 585 -57.92 -12.11 3.58
C VAL A 585 -58.26 -11.72 5.02
N THR A 586 -58.95 -12.60 5.75
CA THR A 586 -59.34 -12.37 7.16
C THR A 586 -58.11 -12.27 8.07
N GLU A 587 -57.12 -13.14 7.87
CA GLU A 587 -55.85 -13.13 8.60
C GLU A 587 -55.03 -11.88 8.25
N ALA A 588 -55.02 -11.47 6.98
CA ALA A 588 -54.37 -10.24 6.54
C ALA A 588 -54.96 -8.98 7.20
N ILE A 589 -56.30 -8.87 7.26
CA ILE A 589 -56.99 -7.78 7.96
C ILE A 589 -56.64 -7.79 9.45
N ALA A 590 -56.64 -8.98 10.08
CA ALA A 590 -56.27 -9.13 11.48
C ALA A 590 -54.82 -8.68 11.75
N ALA A 591 -53.87 -9.04 10.88
CA ALA A 591 -52.47 -8.63 10.99
C ALA A 591 -52.29 -7.10 10.91
N TYR A 592 -52.92 -6.43 9.92
CA TYR A 592 -52.86 -4.96 9.84
C TYR A 592 -53.54 -4.28 11.03
N THR A 593 -54.68 -4.81 11.49
CA THR A 593 -55.39 -4.28 12.66
C THR A 593 -54.54 -4.42 13.92
N GLN A 594 -53.88 -5.57 14.10
CA GLN A 594 -52.97 -5.79 15.21
C GLN A 594 -51.74 -4.89 15.14
N ALA A 595 -51.18 -4.66 13.94
CA ALA A 595 -50.08 -3.72 13.74
C ALA A 595 -50.46 -2.30 14.20
N GLN A 596 -51.63 -1.80 13.78
CA GLN A 596 -52.13 -0.47 14.17
C GLN A 596 -52.51 -0.39 15.66
N LYS A 597 -52.90 -1.51 16.27
CA LYS A 597 -53.14 -1.59 17.72
C LYS A 597 -51.84 -1.50 18.52
N LEU A 598 -50.78 -2.14 18.04
CA LEU A 598 -49.45 -2.14 18.66
C LEU A 598 -48.75 -0.79 18.50
N ASP A 599 -48.76 -0.22 17.29
CA ASP A 599 -48.26 1.12 17.01
C ASP A 599 -49.30 1.89 16.19
N PRO A 600 -50.09 2.79 16.83
CA PRO A 600 -51.08 3.61 16.15
C PRO A 600 -50.51 4.52 15.06
N LYS A 601 -49.18 4.74 15.05
CA LYS A 601 -48.48 5.55 14.04
C LYS A 601 -47.80 4.69 12.97
N VAL A 602 -47.98 3.37 12.97
CA VAL A 602 -47.40 2.50 11.95
C VAL A 602 -47.93 2.91 10.57
N GLU A 603 -47.01 3.27 9.67
CA GLU A 603 -47.36 3.56 8.29
C GLU A 603 -47.56 2.25 7.53
N ILE A 604 -48.76 2.06 7.00
CA ILE A 604 -49.07 1.02 6.04
C ILE A 604 -49.04 1.69 4.67
N ASP A 605 -48.06 1.30 3.85
CA ASP A 605 -47.84 1.90 2.55
C ASP A 605 -49.01 1.63 1.59
N THR A 606 -49.08 2.45 0.55
CA THR A 606 -50.12 2.34 -0.49
C THR A 606 -50.13 0.95 -1.12
N SER A 607 -48.96 0.35 -1.37
CA SER A 607 -48.84 -0.98 -1.98
C SER A 607 -49.46 -2.09 -1.13
N SER A 608 -49.37 -1.99 0.20
CA SER A 608 -49.93 -2.95 1.15
C SER A 608 -51.45 -2.87 1.16
N TRP A 609 -52.00 -1.65 1.17
CA TRP A 609 -53.44 -1.43 1.03
C TRP A 609 -53.98 -1.86 -0.33
N GLU A 610 -53.25 -1.56 -1.40
CA GLU A 610 -53.58 -2.00 -2.75
C GLU A 610 -53.59 -3.51 -2.89
N SER A 611 -52.60 -4.20 -2.30
CA SER A 611 -52.51 -5.65 -2.31
C SER A 611 -53.71 -6.26 -1.59
N LEU A 612 -54.06 -5.74 -0.39
CA LEU A 612 -55.24 -6.20 0.34
C LEU A 612 -56.53 -5.95 -0.45
N CYS A 613 -56.67 -4.76 -1.05
CA CYS A 613 -57.81 -4.42 -1.89
C CYS A 613 -57.95 -5.37 -3.10
N TRP A 614 -56.85 -5.60 -3.82
CA TRP A 614 -56.84 -6.40 -5.04
C TRP A 614 -57.11 -7.88 -4.75
N TYR A 615 -56.24 -8.52 -3.96
CA TYR A 615 -56.36 -9.95 -3.68
C TYR A 615 -57.60 -10.24 -2.84
N GLY A 616 -57.97 -9.36 -1.91
CA GLY A 616 -59.23 -9.48 -1.18
C GLY A 616 -60.46 -9.49 -2.08
N SER A 617 -60.50 -8.60 -3.08
CA SER A 617 -61.58 -8.55 -4.06
C SER A 617 -61.62 -9.81 -4.93
N LEU A 618 -60.46 -10.29 -5.39
CA LEU A 618 -60.35 -11.48 -6.22
C LEU A 618 -60.74 -12.77 -5.48
N HIS A 619 -60.47 -12.84 -4.17
CA HIS A 619 -60.86 -13.95 -3.30
C HIS A 619 -62.28 -13.81 -2.72
N ARG A 620 -63.15 -13.00 -3.33
CA ARG A 620 -64.57 -12.81 -2.95
C ARG A 620 -64.81 -12.16 -1.58
N HIS A 621 -63.83 -11.42 -1.07
CA HIS A 621 -63.92 -10.60 0.15
C HIS A 621 -64.02 -9.10 -0.16
N ALA A 622 -64.56 -8.71 -1.33
CA ALA A 622 -64.60 -7.32 -1.80
C ALA A 622 -65.31 -6.36 -0.84
N ALA A 623 -66.34 -6.82 -0.12
CA ALA A 623 -67.02 -6.03 0.91
C ALA A 623 -66.11 -5.79 2.13
N ASP A 624 -65.38 -6.83 2.55
CA ASP A 624 -64.51 -6.80 3.73
C ASP A 624 -63.27 -5.92 3.51
N VAL A 625 -62.79 -5.78 2.26
CA VAL A 625 -61.58 -4.99 1.93
C VAL A 625 -61.85 -3.62 1.33
N MET A 626 -63.11 -3.18 1.23
CA MET A 626 -63.45 -1.89 0.63
C MET A 626 -62.74 -0.71 1.33
N PHE A 627 -62.62 -0.78 2.66
CA PHE A 627 -61.90 0.24 3.44
C PHE A 627 -60.42 0.35 3.01
N ALA A 628 -59.77 -0.77 2.68
CA ALA A 628 -58.39 -0.81 2.21
C ALA A 628 -58.26 -0.17 0.82
N CYS A 629 -59.23 -0.44 -0.07
CA CYS A 629 -59.31 0.21 -1.38
C CYS A 629 -59.46 1.74 -1.27
N GLU A 630 -60.27 2.21 -0.34
CA GLU A 630 -60.44 3.64 -0.08
C GLU A 630 -59.17 4.28 0.48
N LYS A 631 -58.51 3.61 1.44
CA LYS A 631 -57.23 4.06 2.01
C LYS A 631 -56.12 4.13 0.96
N ALA A 632 -56.03 3.13 0.08
CA ALA A 632 -55.08 3.13 -1.03
C ALA A 632 -55.28 4.36 -1.96
N VAL A 633 -56.53 4.65 -2.35
CA VAL A 633 -56.82 5.81 -3.20
C VAL A 633 -56.62 7.14 -2.45
N GLN A 634 -56.89 7.21 -1.15
CA GLN A 634 -56.59 8.40 -0.34
C GLN A 634 -55.09 8.71 -0.32
N LEU A 635 -54.24 7.68 -0.23
CA LEU A 635 -52.77 7.83 -0.21
C LEU A 635 -52.18 8.10 -1.60
N ALA A 636 -52.80 7.58 -2.66
CA ALA A 636 -52.36 7.79 -4.04
C ALA A 636 -53.53 8.23 -4.95
N PRO A 637 -54.05 9.46 -4.78
CA PRO A 637 -55.25 9.90 -5.47
C PRO A 637 -55.07 9.97 -6.99
N ASN A 638 -53.86 10.23 -7.48
CA ASN A 638 -53.58 10.35 -8.91
C ASN A 638 -53.20 9.02 -9.58
N ASN A 639 -53.05 7.94 -8.82
CA ASN A 639 -52.69 6.64 -9.40
C ASN A 639 -53.94 5.94 -9.94
N VAL A 640 -54.06 5.94 -11.28
CA VAL A 640 -55.21 5.34 -11.97
C VAL A 640 -55.30 3.83 -11.77
N SER A 641 -54.18 3.14 -11.59
CA SER A 641 -54.16 1.70 -11.31
C SER A 641 -54.78 1.39 -9.95
N THR A 642 -54.48 2.20 -8.94
CA THR A 642 -55.09 2.13 -7.59
C THR A 642 -56.60 2.34 -7.66
N ARG A 643 -57.04 3.33 -8.45
CA ARG A 643 -58.47 3.57 -8.69
C ARG A 643 -59.13 2.39 -9.40
N ALA A 644 -58.50 1.83 -10.43
CA ALA A 644 -59.03 0.66 -11.13
C ALA A 644 -59.19 -0.56 -10.22
N ARG A 645 -58.25 -0.80 -9.29
CA ARG A 645 -58.37 -1.86 -8.27
C ARG A 645 -59.57 -1.65 -7.34
N ARG A 646 -59.82 -0.40 -6.91
CA ARG A 646 -61.05 -0.04 -6.18
C ARG A 646 -62.31 -0.21 -7.04
N GLY A 647 -62.24 0.09 -8.34
CA GLY A 647 -63.33 -0.11 -9.30
C GLY A 647 -63.78 -1.57 -9.37
N LEU A 648 -62.83 -2.52 -9.34
CA LEU A 648 -63.15 -3.96 -9.24
C LEU A 648 -63.92 -4.28 -7.96
N ALA A 649 -63.43 -3.82 -6.80
CA ALA A 649 -64.10 -4.02 -5.51
C ALA A 649 -65.52 -3.44 -5.51
N ARG A 650 -65.71 -2.24 -6.09
CA ARG A 650 -66.99 -1.55 -6.21
C ARG A 650 -67.98 -2.32 -7.08
N ALA A 651 -67.52 -2.87 -8.20
CA ALA A 651 -68.38 -3.67 -9.05
C ALA A 651 -68.85 -4.97 -8.36
N LEU A 652 -67.94 -5.64 -7.63
CA LEU A 652 -68.25 -6.85 -6.88
C LEU A 652 -69.17 -6.62 -5.67
N THR A 653 -69.23 -5.40 -5.15
CA THR A 653 -70.10 -4.99 -4.03
C THR A 653 -71.40 -4.31 -4.49
N GLY A 654 -71.64 -4.21 -5.80
CA GLY A 654 -72.89 -3.66 -6.36
C GLY A 654 -72.89 -2.14 -6.60
N ASN A 655 -71.78 -1.43 -6.37
CA ASN A 655 -71.63 -0.02 -6.75
C ASN A 655 -71.17 0.10 -8.21
N THR A 656 -72.09 -0.21 -9.13
CA THR A 656 -71.85 -0.23 -10.58
C THR A 656 -71.40 1.14 -11.10
N GLN A 657 -72.04 2.22 -10.65
CA GLN A 657 -71.73 3.57 -11.11
C GLN A 657 -70.32 4.01 -10.70
N GLY A 658 -69.93 3.81 -9.44
CA GLY A 658 -68.60 4.14 -8.95
C GLY A 658 -67.49 3.26 -9.54
N ALA A 659 -67.82 2.01 -9.94
CA ALA A 659 -66.89 1.15 -10.66
C ALA A 659 -66.63 1.64 -12.09
N ILE A 660 -67.67 2.09 -12.80
CA ILE A 660 -67.54 2.66 -14.15
C ILE A 660 -66.64 3.89 -14.12
N GLU A 661 -66.85 4.80 -13.16
CA GLU A 661 -66.03 6.02 -13.02
C GLU A 661 -64.54 5.70 -12.79
N ASP A 662 -64.24 4.73 -11.92
CA ASP A 662 -62.86 4.31 -11.64
C ASP A 662 -62.20 3.64 -12.86
N PHE A 663 -62.94 2.84 -13.64
CA PHE A 663 -62.43 2.21 -14.86
C PHE A 663 -62.25 3.20 -16.01
N GLU A 664 -63.15 4.17 -16.18
CA GLU A 664 -63.03 5.21 -17.20
C GLU A 664 -61.83 6.13 -16.95
N ALA A 665 -61.57 6.45 -15.67
CA ALA A 665 -60.37 7.18 -15.29
C ALA A 665 -59.08 6.43 -15.69
N TYR A 666 -59.06 5.10 -15.57
CA TYR A 666 -57.95 4.27 -16.02
C TYR A 666 -57.83 4.22 -17.56
N ILE A 667 -58.94 4.01 -18.26
CA ILE A 667 -58.98 3.96 -19.74
C ILE A 667 -58.45 5.27 -20.35
N ALA A 668 -58.77 6.41 -19.74
CA ALA A 668 -58.37 7.72 -20.22
C ALA A 668 -56.85 7.96 -20.16
N GLN A 669 -56.15 7.29 -19.23
CA GLN A 669 -54.74 7.58 -18.94
C GLN A 669 -53.77 6.42 -19.21
N THR A 670 -54.27 5.20 -19.46
CA THR A 670 -53.42 4.04 -19.75
C THR A 670 -53.04 3.93 -21.24
N ASP A 671 -51.77 3.62 -21.49
CA ASP A 671 -51.23 3.25 -22.81
C ASP A 671 -51.23 1.73 -23.06
N ASP A 672 -51.56 0.92 -22.04
CA ASP A 672 -51.63 -0.53 -22.18
C ASP A 672 -52.88 -0.94 -22.98
N LYS A 673 -52.68 -1.24 -24.26
CA LYS A 673 -53.75 -1.63 -25.20
C LYS A 673 -54.56 -2.85 -24.73
N LYS A 674 -53.92 -3.81 -24.03
CA LYS A 674 -54.57 -5.05 -23.56
C LYS A 674 -55.49 -4.74 -22.40
N TRP A 675 -55.00 -4.02 -21.38
CA TRP A 675 -55.83 -3.63 -20.23
C TRP A 675 -56.90 -2.62 -20.61
N LYS A 676 -56.59 -1.66 -21.48
CA LYS A 676 -57.56 -0.68 -21.99
C LYS A 676 -58.77 -1.34 -22.65
N SER A 677 -58.54 -2.32 -23.53
CA SER A 677 -59.61 -3.09 -24.18
C SER A 677 -60.44 -3.89 -23.17
N ARG A 678 -59.77 -4.50 -22.17
CA ARG A 678 -60.45 -5.28 -21.12
C ARG A 678 -61.35 -4.41 -20.23
N PHE A 679 -60.86 -3.27 -19.75
CA PHE A 679 -61.65 -2.33 -18.96
C PHE A 679 -62.82 -1.73 -19.77
N GLN A 680 -62.64 -1.45 -21.07
CA GLN A 680 -63.73 -1.04 -21.96
C GLN A 680 -64.83 -2.10 -22.07
N GLY A 681 -64.43 -3.38 -22.14
CA GLY A 681 -65.35 -4.52 -22.09
C GLY A 681 -66.16 -4.55 -20.78
N TRP A 682 -65.47 -4.43 -19.64
CA TRP A 682 -66.13 -4.40 -18.32
C TRP A 682 -67.09 -3.23 -18.16
N VAL A 683 -66.73 -2.02 -18.61
CA VAL A 683 -67.62 -0.84 -18.58
C VAL A 683 -68.87 -1.07 -19.44
N LYS A 684 -68.74 -1.68 -20.62
CA LYS A 684 -69.87 -2.00 -21.51
C LYS A 684 -70.85 -2.98 -20.84
N ASP A 685 -70.32 -4.03 -20.22
CA ASP A 685 -71.15 -5.04 -19.54
C ASP A 685 -71.86 -4.45 -18.31
N LEU A 686 -71.15 -3.65 -17.50
CA LEU A 686 -71.72 -2.97 -16.33
C LEU A 686 -72.83 -1.99 -16.72
N ARG A 687 -72.68 -1.24 -17.83
CA ARG A 687 -73.73 -0.35 -18.38
C ARG A 687 -74.97 -1.10 -18.86
N ALA A 688 -74.78 -2.34 -19.33
CA ALA A 688 -75.86 -3.22 -19.73
C ALA A 688 -76.48 -4.00 -18.55
N LEU A 689 -76.14 -3.65 -17.30
CA LEU A 689 -76.55 -4.34 -16.07
C LEU A 689 -76.15 -5.82 -16.05
N LYS A 690 -75.06 -6.19 -16.74
CA LYS A 690 -74.46 -7.52 -16.72
C LYS A 690 -73.24 -7.54 -15.79
N ASN A 691 -73.03 -8.64 -15.08
CA ASN A 691 -71.84 -8.81 -14.24
C ASN A 691 -70.66 -9.37 -15.09
N PRO A 692 -69.60 -8.59 -15.34
CA PRO A 692 -68.44 -9.08 -16.09
C PRO A 692 -67.51 -9.97 -15.26
N PHE A 693 -67.61 -9.96 -13.92
CA PHE A 693 -66.70 -10.65 -13.01
C PHE A 693 -67.23 -12.05 -12.63
N THR A 694 -67.20 -12.96 -13.60
CA THR A 694 -67.50 -14.39 -13.38
C THR A 694 -66.36 -15.11 -12.66
N ASP A 695 -66.60 -16.30 -12.11
CA ASP A 695 -65.54 -17.13 -11.48
C ASP A 695 -64.35 -17.40 -12.41
N ALA A 696 -64.62 -17.64 -13.68
CA ALA A 696 -63.59 -17.84 -14.69
C ALA A 696 -62.76 -16.57 -14.90
N GLU A 697 -63.40 -15.41 -14.89
CA GLU A 697 -62.72 -14.12 -15.07
C GLU A 697 -61.89 -13.74 -13.84
N LEU A 698 -62.41 -13.93 -12.62
CA LEU A 698 -61.67 -13.71 -11.38
C LEU A 698 -60.45 -14.64 -11.27
N LYS A 699 -60.60 -15.92 -11.60
CA LYS A 699 -59.48 -16.88 -11.63
C LYS A 699 -58.40 -16.47 -12.64
N LYS A 700 -58.81 -15.93 -13.79
CA LYS A 700 -57.89 -15.42 -14.83
C LYS A 700 -57.16 -14.16 -14.38
N LEU A 701 -57.80 -13.32 -13.55
CA LEU A 701 -57.17 -12.14 -12.94
C LEU A 701 -56.21 -12.49 -11.81
N LEU A 702 -56.42 -13.60 -11.09
CA LEU A 702 -55.46 -14.12 -10.10
C LEU A 702 -54.17 -14.67 -10.73
N GLN A 703 -54.23 -15.09 -11.99
CA GLN A 703 -53.10 -15.69 -12.73
C GLN A 703 -52.27 -14.67 -13.52
N GLN A 704 -52.65 -13.39 -13.51
CA GLN A 704 -52.02 -12.29 -14.22
C GLN A 704 -51.51 -11.25 -13.23
#